data_AF-A0A8D1AA90-F1
#
_entry.id   AF-A0A8D1AA90-F1
#
_cell.length_a   1.000
_cell.length_b   1.000
_cell.length_c   1.000
_cell.angle_alpha   90.00
_cell.angle_beta   90.00
_cell.angle_gamma   90.00
#
_symmetry.space_group_name_H-M   'P 1'
#
loop_
_entity.id
_entity.type
_entity.pdbx_description
1 polymer ?
#
loop_
_entity_poly.entity_id
_entity_poly.type
_entity_poly.pdbx_seq_one_letter_code
_entity_poly.pdbx_strand_id
1 'polypeptide(L)'
;MMARLLLRAWPRDLAVGLAAPCRTLSAGFEPGQYLQRSIVPTMHFQDSLPRLPIPKLEDTMRRYLSAQKPLLDDGQFRKTEELCKNFENGIGKKLHEQLVAQDKQNKHTSYISGPWFDMYLTARNPIVLNFNPFMAFHPDPKSEYNDQLTRATNLTVSALRFLKALRAGLLEPEVFHLNPARSDTATFKRLIRLVPSALSWYGAYLVKAYPLDMSQYFRLFNSTRLPRPRRDELFTDDKARHLLVLRKGHFYVFDVLDQDGKIVSASEIQAHLKYILSDRSLAPEFPLAYLTSEDRDIWAGLRQKLVQGGNEETLRRVDAAVFCLCLDDFPVKDLIHLSHSMLHGDGTNRWFDKSFNLILAEDGTAAVHFEHAWGDGVAVLRFLNEVFKDSTQAPAVTPQSPPARTDSSRAVQKLSFKLDDAVKAGISAAKAKFDATVKTLTIDCIQFQRGGKEFLKGQKVSPDSVAQLAFQMAFLRQYGQTVATYESCSTAAFKHGRTETIRPASVFTKRCSEAFVREPSKHSAAALRQMVAECSEYHNQLTREAAMGQGFDRHLFALRNLAKAKGIALPELYLDPAYKQINHNILSTSTLSSPAVNLGGFAPVVPDGFGIGYAVHNNWIGCNVSAYQSRNAREFLQCVEKALEDMFDAFEGKAIKT
;
A
#
# COMPACT_ATOMS: atom_id res chain seq x y z
N MET A 1 47.35 -2.12 48.24
CA MET A 1 47.58 -0.97 49.15
C MET A 1 46.49 0.05 48.86
N MET A 2 45.32 -0.03 49.53
CA MET A 2 44.95 0.78 50.71
C MET A 2 45.15 2.28 50.50
N ALA A 3 44.21 3.21 50.73
CA ALA A 3 42.98 3.24 51.53
C ALA A 3 42.14 4.46 51.05
N ARG A 4 40.80 4.38 50.88
CA ARG A 4 39.74 4.70 51.86
C ARG A 4 39.86 6.06 52.57
N LEU A 5 38.87 6.94 52.36
CA LEU A 5 38.25 7.96 53.25
C LEU A 5 37.35 8.82 52.31
N LEU A 6 36.04 9.04 52.45
CA LEU A 6 35.14 9.10 53.61
C LEU A 6 33.68 8.79 53.20
N LEU A 7 32.94 8.29 54.17
CA LEU A 7 31.54 7.89 54.18
C LEU A 7 30.68 9.00 54.84
N ARG A 8 29.38 9.04 54.47
CA ARG A 8 28.19 9.65 55.12
C ARG A 8 27.85 11.12 54.82
N ALA A 9 26.76 11.33 54.07
CA ALA A 9 25.43 11.61 54.65
C ALA A 9 24.35 11.63 53.54
N TRP A 10 23.29 10.85 53.75
CA TRP A 10 22.06 10.79 52.95
C TRP A 10 20.92 11.41 53.78
N PRO A 11 19.93 12.04 53.15
CA PRO A 11 18.54 11.90 53.60
C PRO A 11 17.78 10.98 52.64
N ARG A 12 16.99 10.11 53.26
CA ARG A 12 16.14 9.07 52.65
C ARG A 12 14.84 9.67 52.10
N ASP A 13 14.19 8.84 51.29
CA ASP A 13 12.76 8.83 50.95
C ASP A 13 12.32 9.52 49.66
N LEU A 14 12.35 8.75 48.57
CA LEU A 14 11.22 8.60 47.63
C LEU A 14 11.36 7.27 46.89
N ALA A 15 10.39 6.39 47.11
CA ALA A 15 10.38 5.00 46.68
C ALA A 15 10.41 4.85 45.16
N VAL A 16 11.45 4.18 44.64
CA VAL A 16 11.49 3.66 43.26
C VAL A 16 10.87 2.27 43.30
N GLY A 17 9.73 2.13 42.61
CA GLY A 17 9.03 0.86 42.42
C GLY A 17 9.90 -0.18 41.72
N LEU A 18 9.77 -1.41 42.20
CA LEU A 18 10.51 -2.62 41.85
C LEU A 18 10.72 -2.82 40.34
N ALA A 19 11.99 -3.01 39.97
CA ALA A 19 12.38 -3.59 38.69
C ALA A 19 11.71 -4.97 38.51
N ALA A 20 11.03 -5.14 37.37
CA ALA A 20 10.48 -6.44 36.99
C ALA A 20 11.63 -7.46 36.84
N PRO A 21 11.48 -8.69 37.37
CA PRO A 21 12.55 -9.67 37.34
C PRO A 21 12.85 -10.10 35.91
N CYS A 22 14.14 -10.07 35.57
CA CYS A 22 14.71 -10.62 34.35
C CYS A 22 14.29 -12.10 34.22
N ARG A 23 13.32 -12.39 33.35
CA ARG A 23 12.96 -13.77 33.01
C ARG A 23 14.10 -14.36 32.20
N THR A 24 14.73 -15.39 32.75
CA THR A 24 15.61 -16.30 32.04
C THR A 24 14.91 -16.80 30.76
N LEU A 25 15.56 -16.59 29.61
CA LEU A 25 15.16 -17.12 28.31
C LEU A 25 15.37 -18.64 28.29
N SER A 26 14.50 -19.37 28.96
CA SER A 26 14.24 -20.78 28.67
C SER A 26 12.73 -20.95 28.46
N ALA A 27 12.17 -20.20 27.51
CA ALA A 27 10.84 -20.50 26.99
C ALA A 27 10.98 -21.70 26.05
N GLY A 28 10.29 -22.79 26.38
CA GLY A 28 10.29 -24.04 25.64
C GLY A 28 10.05 -23.83 24.14
N PHE A 29 10.71 -24.69 23.35
CA PHE A 29 10.55 -24.77 21.91
C PHE A 29 9.11 -25.20 21.59
N GLU A 30 8.23 -24.26 21.25
CA GLU A 30 6.90 -24.57 20.70
C GLU A 30 6.92 -24.38 19.17
N PRO A 31 6.91 -25.48 18.38
CA PRO A 31 6.76 -25.43 16.93
C PRO A 31 5.42 -24.81 16.52
N GLY A 32 5.39 -24.05 15.41
CA GLY A 32 4.14 -23.67 14.74
C GLY A 32 3.48 -22.33 15.14
N GLN A 33 4.02 -21.58 16.11
CA GLN A 33 3.43 -20.30 16.59
C GLN A 33 3.97 -19.03 15.91
N TYR A 34 5.15 -19.10 15.27
CA TYR A 34 5.83 -17.97 14.64
C TYR A 34 6.37 -18.39 13.28
N LEU A 35 6.20 -17.55 12.25
CA LEU A 35 6.75 -17.82 10.91
C LEU A 35 8.22 -17.38 10.76
N GLN A 36 8.70 -16.52 11.67
CA GLN A 36 10.08 -16.04 11.72
C GLN A 36 10.58 -15.98 13.17
N ARG A 37 11.90 -16.09 13.32
CA ARG A 37 12.62 -16.05 14.60
C ARG A 37 13.90 -15.24 14.44
N SER A 38 13.76 -13.96 14.12
CA SER A 38 14.89 -13.05 13.99
C SER A 38 15.69 -12.97 15.28
N ILE A 39 17.01 -13.02 15.16
CA ILE A 39 17.93 -12.72 16.28
C ILE A 39 18.15 -11.22 16.48
N VAL A 40 17.72 -10.41 15.50
CA VAL A 40 17.73 -8.94 15.55
C VAL A 40 16.28 -8.50 15.84
N PRO A 41 16.01 -7.78 16.94
CA PRO A 41 14.65 -7.34 17.26
C PRO A 41 14.01 -6.60 16.09
N THR A 42 12.74 -6.85 15.79
CA THR A 42 12.04 -6.24 14.64
C THR A 42 12.22 -4.71 14.56
N MET A 43 12.11 -4.03 15.71
CA MET A 43 12.19 -2.57 15.80
C MET A 43 13.62 -2.05 16.06
N HIS A 44 14.65 -2.88 15.88
CA HIS A 44 16.03 -2.56 16.31
C HIS A 44 16.59 -1.26 15.73
N PHE A 45 16.25 -0.95 14.47
CA PHE A 45 16.76 0.22 13.75
C PHE A 45 15.93 1.50 13.95
N GLN A 46 14.73 1.41 14.54
CA GLN A 46 13.75 2.49 14.49
C GLN A 46 14.19 3.77 15.20
N ASP A 47 15.05 3.67 16.23
CA ASP A 47 15.55 4.83 17.00
C ASP A 47 16.66 5.61 16.30
N SER A 48 17.35 4.98 15.33
CA SER A 48 18.48 5.58 14.62
C SER A 48 18.22 5.83 13.13
N LEU A 49 16.98 5.63 12.68
CA LEU A 49 16.59 5.99 11.31
C LEU A 49 16.89 7.49 11.04
N PRO A 50 17.43 7.82 9.87
CA PRO A 50 17.71 9.20 9.52
C PRO A 50 16.41 9.98 9.37
N ARG A 51 16.44 11.28 9.68
CA ARG A 51 15.27 12.15 9.50
C ARG A 51 15.03 12.39 8.02
N LEU A 52 13.76 12.41 7.61
CA LEU A 52 13.40 12.73 6.23
C LEU A 52 13.83 14.17 5.92
N PRO A 53 14.66 14.41 4.89
CA PRO A 53 15.11 15.75 4.57
C PRO A 53 13.96 16.59 4.00
N ILE A 54 14.01 17.90 4.26
CA ILE A 54 13.22 18.88 3.52
C ILE A 54 14.11 19.39 2.38
N PRO A 55 13.69 19.28 1.10
CA PRO A 55 14.46 19.83 -0.01
C PRO A 55 14.64 21.34 0.13
N LYS A 56 15.69 21.90 -0.47
CA LYS A 56 15.77 23.35 -0.60
C LYS A 56 14.61 23.87 -1.45
N LEU A 57 14.14 25.08 -1.15
CA LEU A 57 13.05 25.70 -1.90
C LEU A 57 13.44 25.91 -3.38
N GLU A 58 14.67 26.35 -3.65
CA GLU A 58 15.23 26.52 -5.01
C GLU A 58 15.17 25.24 -5.84
N ASP A 59 15.57 24.11 -5.24
CA ASP A 59 15.57 22.80 -5.90
C ASP A 59 14.13 22.32 -6.17
N THR A 60 13.23 22.61 -5.24
CA THR A 60 11.80 22.29 -5.35
C THR A 60 11.17 23.04 -6.52
N MET A 61 11.41 24.36 -6.65
CA MET A 61 10.88 25.15 -7.75
C MET A 61 11.46 24.69 -9.09
N ARG A 62 12.78 24.44 -9.16
CA ARG A 62 13.43 23.93 -10.37
C ARG A 62 12.86 22.59 -10.81
N ARG A 63 12.66 21.65 -9.88
CA ARG A 63 12.10 20.31 -10.18
C ARG A 63 10.63 20.40 -10.58
N TYR A 64 9.84 21.24 -9.91
CA TYR A 64 8.45 21.50 -10.27
C TYR A 64 8.33 22.04 -11.71
N LEU A 65 9.10 23.08 -12.06
CA LEU A 65 9.14 23.61 -13.43
C LEU A 65 9.63 22.56 -14.43
N SER A 66 10.63 21.75 -14.08
CA SER A 66 11.10 20.67 -14.96
C SER A 66 9.99 19.66 -15.29
N ALA A 67 9.14 19.33 -14.32
CA ALA A 67 7.98 18.46 -14.50
C ALA A 67 6.80 19.13 -15.22
N GLN A 68 6.69 20.46 -15.17
CA GLN A 68 5.68 21.22 -15.91
C GLN A 68 6.03 21.39 -17.39
N LYS A 69 7.32 21.44 -17.73
CA LYS A 69 7.82 21.69 -19.08
C LYS A 69 7.23 20.80 -20.19
N PRO A 70 6.99 19.49 -20.00
CA PRO A 70 6.32 18.68 -21.03
C PRO A 70 4.79 18.89 -21.10
N LEU A 71 4.17 19.47 -20.07
CA LEU A 71 2.71 19.55 -19.88
C LEU A 71 2.10 20.89 -20.35
N LEU A 72 2.89 21.96 -20.34
CA LEU A 72 2.44 23.32 -20.61
C LEU A 72 2.92 23.82 -21.97
N ASP A 73 2.17 24.75 -22.56
CA ASP A 73 2.69 25.59 -23.64
C ASP A 73 3.62 26.70 -23.12
N ASP A 74 4.33 27.39 -24.02
CA ASP A 74 5.31 28.42 -23.66
C ASP A 74 4.71 29.63 -22.91
N GLY A 75 3.44 29.95 -23.16
CA GLY A 75 2.73 31.04 -22.47
C GLY A 75 2.39 30.65 -21.04
N GLN A 76 1.78 29.48 -20.87
CA GLN A 76 1.46 28.89 -19.57
C GLN A 76 2.73 28.65 -18.72
N PHE A 77 3.80 28.16 -19.34
CA PHE A 77 5.06 27.90 -18.66
C PHE A 77 5.69 29.19 -18.13
N ARG A 78 5.75 30.27 -18.95
CA ARG A 78 6.29 31.58 -18.51
C ARG A 78 5.51 32.15 -17.33
N LYS A 79 4.18 32.07 -17.35
CA LYS A 79 3.34 32.48 -16.22
C LYS A 79 3.64 31.67 -14.97
N THR A 80 3.72 30.34 -15.09
CA THR A 80 4.06 29.45 -13.97
C THR A 80 5.45 29.76 -13.41
N GLU A 81 6.42 30.04 -14.28
CA GLU A 81 7.78 30.41 -13.89
C GLU A 81 7.82 31.71 -13.09
N GLU A 82 7.06 32.73 -13.51
CA GLU A 82 6.92 33.98 -12.77
C GLU A 82 6.29 33.75 -11.38
N LEU A 83 5.23 32.95 -11.29
CA LEU A 83 4.61 32.57 -10.02
C LEU A 83 5.59 31.82 -9.10
N CYS A 84 6.40 30.91 -9.65
CA CYS A 84 7.46 30.23 -8.91
C CYS A 84 8.50 31.22 -8.37
N LYS A 85 8.98 32.17 -9.20
CA LYS A 85 9.92 33.21 -8.78
C LYS A 85 9.35 34.08 -7.66
N ASN A 86 8.08 34.48 -7.77
CA ASN A 86 7.38 35.27 -6.75
C ASN A 86 7.17 34.48 -5.46
N PHE A 87 6.82 33.19 -5.56
CA PHE A 87 6.65 32.32 -4.42
C PHE A 87 7.99 32.10 -3.69
N GLU A 88 9.05 31.77 -4.42
CA GLU A 88 10.39 31.53 -3.90
C GLU A 88 10.98 32.76 -3.21
N ASN A 89 10.78 33.96 -3.77
CA ASN A 89 11.28 35.21 -3.19
C ASN A 89 10.31 35.87 -2.20
N GLY A 90 9.12 35.31 -2.04
CA GLY A 90 8.02 35.88 -1.26
C GLY A 90 7.50 34.96 -0.16
N ILE A 91 6.21 34.64 -0.20
CA ILE A 91 5.53 33.88 0.85
C ILE A 91 6.07 32.45 0.99
N GLY A 92 6.51 31.83 -0.10
CA GLY A 92 7.09 30.48 -0.09
C GLY A 92 8.34 30.38 0.76
N LYS A 93 9.22 31.39 0.71
CA LYS A 93 10.41 31.47 1.58
C LYS A 93 10.04 31.45 3.06
N LYS A 94 9.08 32.29 3.46
CA LYS A 94 8.59 32.38 4.85
C LYS A 94 7.95 31.08 5.30
N LEU A 95 7.15 30.44 4.45
CA LEU A 95 6.55 29.14 4.73
C LEU A 95 7.62 28.05 4.88
N HIS A 96 8.65 28.06 4.02
CA HIS A 96 9.74 27.10 4.07
C HIS A 96 10.58 27.24 5.35
N GLU A 97 10.96 28.46 5.72
CA GLU A 97 11.66 28.74 6.98
C GLU A 97 10.86 28.24 8.20
N GLN A 98 9.54 28.44 8.18
CA GLN A 98 8.65 27.95 9.23
C GLN A 98 8.50 26.43 9.23
N LEU A 99 8.42 25.79 8.06
CA LEU A 99 8.37 24.33 7.94
C LEU A 99 9.66 23.70 8.48
N VAL A 100 10.82 24.26 8.15
CA VAL A 100 12.12 23.82 8.68
C VAL A 100 12.22 24.04 10.18
N ALA A 101 11.70 25.16 10.70
CA ALA A 101 11.65 25.41 12.14
C ALA A 101 10.73 24.39 12.86
N GLN A 102 9.56 24.10 12.30
CA GLN A 102 8.63 23.10 12.83
C GLN A 102 9.25 21.70 12.82
N ASP A 103 9.93 21.32 11.73
CA ASP A 103 10.63 20.05 11.61
C ASP A 103 11.74 19.91 12.66
N LYS A 104 12.53 20.97 12.89
CA LYS A 104 13.55 21.01 13.96
C LYS A 104 12.97 20.84 15.37
N GLN A 105 11.72 21.24 15.60
CA GLN A 105 11.01 21.04 16.86
C GLN A 105 10.42 19.62 16.98
N ASN A 106 10.15 18.95 15.85
CA ASN A 106 9.46 17.65 15.80
C ASN A 106 10.39 16.54 15.26
N LYS A 107 11.63 16.45 15.75
CA LYS A 107 12.67 15.55 15.22
C LYS A 107 12.34 14.05 15.28
N HIS A 108 11.38 13.66 16.11
CA HIS A 108 10.93 12.28 16.30
C HIS A 108 10.02 11.77 15.17
N THR A 109 9.60 12.64 14.25
CA THR A 109 8.76 12.33 13.10
C THR A 109 9.28 13.04 11.84
N SER A 110 8.62 12.81 10.71
CA SER A 110 8.84 13.54 9.46
C SER A 110 7.85 14.69 9.32
N TYR A 111 8.24 15.71 8.54
CA TYR A 111 7.40 16.87 8.22
C TYR A 111 6.12 16.50 7.43
N ILE A 112 6.10 15.32 6.80
CA ILE A 112 5.04 14.92 5.86
C ILE A 112 4.05 13.91 6.45
N SER A 113 4.44 13.09 7.44
CA SER A 113 3.61 12.00 7.95
C SER A 113 2.24 12.47 8.43
N GLY A 114 2.19 13.49 9.30
CA GLY A 114 0.94 14.08 9.80
C GLY A 114 0.04 14.64 8.68
N PRO A 115 0.52 15.61 7.88
CA PRO A 115 -0.25 16.16 6.77
C PRO A 115 -0.77 15.11 5.77
N TRP A 116 0.01 14.05 5.52
CA TRP A 116 -0.38 12.97 4.61
C TRP A 116 -1.49 12.08 5.21
N PHE A 117 -1.42 11.75 6.50
CA PHE A 117 -2.54 11.10 7.20
C PHE A 117 -3.79 11.97 7.18
N ASP A 118 -3.65 13.26 7.48
CA ASP A 118 -4.78 14.19 7.50
C ASP A 118 -5.47 14.29 6.13
N MET A 119 -4.73 14.24 5.02
CA MET A 119 -5.32 14.24 3.68
C MET A 119 -6.32 13.09 3.49
N TYR A 120 -5.89 11.85 3.77
CA TYR A 120 -6.76 10.67 3.57
C TYR A 120 -7.88 10.59 4.61
N LEU A 121 -7.58 10.95 5.87
CA LEU A 121 -8.56 10.87 6.95
C LEU A 121 -9.59 11.99 6.89
N THR A 122 -9.30 13.13 6.24
CA THR A 122 -10.29 14.21 6.02
C THR A 122 -11.01 14.09 4.68
N ALA A 123 -10.50 13.30 3.72
CA ALA A 123 -11.24 13.01 2.49
C ALA A 123 -12.61 12.38 2.82
N ARG A 124 -13.65 12.84 2.13
CA ARG A 124 -15.05 12.42 2.34
C ARG A 124 -15.57 11.46 1.26
N ASN A 125 -14.88 11.37 0.13
CA ASN A 125 -15.21 10.41 -0.91
C ASN A 125 -15.24 8.97 -0.35
N PRO A 126 -16.10 8.09 -0.91
CA PRO A 126 -16.03 6.65 -0.68
C PRO A 126 -14.60 6.11 -0.77
N ILE A 127 -14.22 5.24 0.17
CA ILE A 127 -12.88 4.63 0.14
C ILE A 127 -12.72 3.59 -0.96
N VAL A 128 -13.83 2.97 -1.37
CA VAL A 128 -13.87 2.03 -2.48
C VAL A 128 -13.61 2.76 -3.80
N LEU A 129 -12.76 2.19 -4.65
CA LEU A 129 -12.23 2.73 -5.89
C LEU A 129 -11.30 3.94 -5.71
N ASN A 130 -11.71 4.97 -4.96
CA ASN A 130 -10.92 6.21 -4.86
C ASN A 130 -9.57 6.02 -4.16
N PHE A 131 -9.48 5.09 -3.20
CA PHE A 131 -8.28 4.91 -2.39
C PHE A 131 -7.86 3.45 -2.23
N ASN A 132 -8.79 2.55 -1.87
CA ASN A 132 -8.43 1.18 -1.52
C ASN A 132 -7.99 0.36 -2.75
N PRO A 133 -6.76 -0.17 -2.77
CA PRO A 133 -6.28 -1.05 -3.83
C PRO A 133 -6.44 -2.53 -3.43
N PHE A 134 -5.98 -3.44 -4.30
CA PHE A 134 -5.81 -4.86 -3.97
C PHE A 134 -4.51 -5.45 -4.50
N MET A 135 -4.08 -6.56 -3.91
CA MET A 135 -3.00 -7.42 -4.37
C MET A 135 -3.42 -8.89 -4.29
N ALA A 136 -3.44 -9.58 -5.43
CA ALA A 136 -3.78 -10.99 -5.54
C ALA A 136 -2.53 -11.88 -5.40
N PHE A 137 -2.67 -12.96 -4.64
CA PHE A 137 -1.62 -13.96 -4.50
C PHE A 137 -1.46 -14.77 -5.79
N HIS A 138 -0.25 -15.26 -6.04
CA HIS A 138 -0.10 -16.44 -6.89
C HIS A 138 -0.84 -17.64 -6.30
N PRO A 139 -1.30 -18.62 -7.10
CA PRO A 139 -1.81 -19.88 -6.58
C PRO A 139 -0.74 -20.62 -5.77
N ASP A 140 -1.15 -21.52 -4.88
CA ASP A 140 -0.21 -22.49 -4.31
C ASP A 140 0.34 -23.34 -5.46
N PRO A 141 1.66 -23.55 -5.56
CA PRO A 141 2.26 -24.40 -6.59
C PRO A 141 1.69 -25.83 -6.63
N LYS A 142 1.16 -26.32 -5.51
CA LYS A 142 0.48 -27.62 -5.40
C LYS A 142 -1.02 -27.39 -5.61
N SER A 143 -1.56 -27.88 -6.72
CA SER A 143 -2.94 -27.59 -7.13
C SER A 143 -3.96 -27.99 -6.07
N GLU A 144 -3.76 -29.10 -5.37
CA GLU A 144 -4.64 -29.59 -4.30
C GLU A 144 -4.74 -28.66 -3.08
N TYR A 145 -3.75 -27.80 -2.84
CA TYR A 145 -3.76 -26.81 -1.76
C TYR A 145 -4.59 -25.56 -2.11
N ASN A 146 -5.11 -25.46 -3.33
CA ASN A 146 -6.01 -24.38 -3.75
C ASN A 146 -7.50 -24.69 -3.48
N ASP A 147 -7.82 -25.75 -2.75
CA ASP A 147 -9.17 -25.91 -2.17
C ASP A 147 -9.49 -24.73 -1.23
N GLN A 148 -10.70 -24.14 -1.35
CA GLN A 148 -11.07 -22.93 -0.62
C GLN A 148 -10.91 -23.08 0.90
N LEU A 149 -11.41 -24.17 1.48
CA LEU A 149 -11.35 -24.39 2.93
C LEU A 149 -9.90 -24.57 3.39
N THR A 150 -9.13 -25.40 2.68
CA THR A 150 -7.72 -25.68 2.97
C THR A 150 -6.91 -24.40 2.91
N ARG A 151 -7.07 -23.62 1.83
CA ARG A 151 -6.30 -22.40 1.60
C ARG A 151 -6.70 -21.27 2.52
N ALA A 152 -8.00 -21.09 2.79
CA ALA A 152 -8.49 -20.13 3.78
C ALA A 152 -7.90 -20.42 5.17
N THR A 153 -7.84 -21.70 5.56
CA THR A 153 -7.24 -22.12 6.83
C THR A 153 -5.74 -21.81 6.85
N ASN A 154 -4.99 -22.21 5.82
CA ASN A 154 -3.55 -22.02 5.76
C ASN A 154 -3.16 -20.53 5.76
N LEU A 155 -3.78 -19.71 4.91
CA LEU A 155 -3.50 -18.27 4.88
C LEU A 155 -3.89 -17.59 6.20
N THR A 156 -5.00 -18.00 6.83
CA THR A 156 -5.40 -17.48 8.15
C THR A 156 -4.36 -17.81 9.21
N VAL A 157 -3.91 -19.06 9.31
CA VAL A 157 -2.89 -19.47 10.28
C VAL A 157 -1.56 -18.76 10.03
N SER A 158 -1.14 -18.64 8.77
CA SER A 158 0.08 -17.90 8.41
C SER A 158 -0.03 -16.41 8.75
N ALA A 159 -1.19 -15.78 8.55
CA ALA A 159 -1.44 -14.40 8.98
C ALA A 159 -1.34 -14.24 10.50
N LEU A 160 -1.81 -15.21 11.28
CA LEU A 160 -1.69 -15.21 12.75
C LEU A 160 -0.24 -15.44 13.21
N ARG A 161 0.50 -16.32 12.53
CA ARG A 161 1.94 -16.50 12.75
C ARG A 161 2.72 -15.21 12.47
N PHE A 162 2.32 -14.46 11.44
CA PHE A 162 2.87 -13.13 11.15
C PHE A 162 2.58 -12.17 12.31
N LEU A 163 1.32 -12.05 12.72
CA LEU A 163 0.89 -11.23 13.85
C LEU A 163 1.72 -11.52 15.11
N LYS A 164 1.87 -12.79 15.45
CA LYS A 164 2.66 -13.22 16.61
C LYS A 164 4.14 -12.90 16.45
N ALA A 165 4.73 -13.15 15.28
CA ALA A 165 6.13 -12.83 15.03
C ALA A 165 6.41 -11.33 15.13
N LEU A 166 5.51 -10.50 14.59
CA LEU A 166 5.59 -9.04 14.69
C LEU A 166 5.51 -8.57 16.15
N ARG A 167 4.48 -9.02 16.90
CA ARG A 167 4.29 -8.62 18.31
C ARG A 167 5.40 -9.11 19.24
N ALA A 168 5.96 -10.28 18.96
CA ALA A 168 7.07 -10.83 19.74
C ALA A 168 8.44 -10.20 19.39
N GLY A 169 8.51 -9.29 18.40
CA GLY A 169 9.77 -8.71 17.95
C GLY A 169 10.67 -9.72 17.21
N LEU A 170 10.08 -10.79 16.68
CA LEU A 170 10.74 -11.91 16.00
C LEU A 170 10.66 -11.84 14.48
N LEU A 171 9.88 -10.92 13.91
CA LEU A 171 9.91 -10.62 12.48
C LEU A 171 11.25 -9.96 12.15
N GLU A 172 11.92 -10.37 11.07
CA GLU A 172 13.16 -9.71 10.66
C GLU A 172 12.89 -8.22 10.34
N PRO A 173 13.75 -7.29 10.78
CA PRO A 173 13.60 -5.88 10.44
C PRO A 173 13.50 -5.68 8.92
N GLU A 174 12.67 -4.74 8.50
CA GLU A 174 12.58 -4.39 7.08
C GLU A 174 13.85 -3.63 6.66
N VAL A 175 14.59 -4.17 5.69
CA VAL A 175 15.88 -3.61 5.26
C VAL A 175 15.98 -3.71 3.75
N PHE A 176 16.28 -2.60 3.09
CA PHE A 176 16.67 -2.60 1.68
C PHE A 176 18.18 -2.83 1.56
N HIS A 177 18.56 -3.89 0.86
CA HIS A 177 19.95 -4.31 0.70
C HIS A 177 20.44 -4.01 -0.72
N LEU A 178 21.44 -3.12 -0.88
CA LEU A 178 22.09 -2.94 -2.18
C LEU A 178 22.91 -4.17 -2.59
N ASN A 179 23.43 -4.92 -1.62
CA ASN A 179 24.09 -6.19 -1.83
C ASN A 179 23.70 -7.18 -0.71
N PRO A 180 22.63 -7.98 -0.91
CA PRO A 180 22.17 -8.96 0.08
C PRO A 180 23.26 -9.96 0.47
N ALA A 181 24.09 -10.42 -0.47
CA ALA A 181 25.14 -11.41 -0.20
C ALA A 181 26.17 -10.96 0.86
N ARG A 182 26.32 -9.64 1.07
CA ARG A 182 27.19 -9.08 2.10
C ARG A 182 26.44 -8.65 3.36
N SER A 183 25.23 -8.14 3.21
CA SER A 183 24.51 -7.42 4.28
C SER A 183 23.32 -8.18 4.88
N ASP A 184 22.75 -9.15 4.16
CA ASP A 184 21.73 -10.06 4.67
C ASP A 184 22.35 -11.42 4.98
N THR A 185 23.20 -11.45 6.03
CA THR A 185 23.92 -12.67 6.43
C THR A 185 23.77 -12.93 7.92
N ALA A 186 23.86 -14.20 8.33
CA ALA A 186 23.84 -14.57 9.74
C ALA A 186 24.96 -13.88 10.53
N THR A 187 26.14 -13.70 9.92
CA THR A 187 27.28 -12.99 10.53
C THR A 187 26.94 -11.54 10.81
N PHE A 188 26.40 -10.82 9.82
CA PHE A 188 25.96 -9.43 10.02
C PHE A 188 24.87 -9.35 11.11
N LYS A 189 23.85 -10.22 11.05
CA LYS A 189 22.76 -10.29 12.03
C LYS A 189 23.26 -10.55 13.46
N ARG A 190 24.29 -11.40 13.64
CA ARG A 190 24.93 -11.68 14.95
C ARG A 190 25.70 -10.50 15.51
N LEU A 191 26.31 -9.68 14.65
CA LEU A 191 27.03 -8.48 15.07
C LEU A 191 26.08 -7.33 15.35
N ILE A 192 25.15 -7.05 14.42
CA ILE A 192 24.29 -5.87 14.49
C ILE A 192 23.37 -5.90 15.71
N ARG A 193 22.89 -7.09 16.13
CA ARG A 193 22.05 -7.22 17.34
C ARG A 193 22.71 -6.73 18.63
N LEU A 194 24.05 -6.63 18.66
CA LEU A 194 24.81 -6.14 19.82
C LEU A 194 24.99 -4.62 19.78
N VAL A 195 24.79 -3.98 18.63
CA VAL A 195 24.87 -2.53 18.49
C VAL A 195 23.62 -1.92 19.12
N PRO A 196 23.73 -0.92 20.00
CA PRO A 196 22.55 -0.26 20.57
C PRO A 196 21.62 0.31 19.49
N SER A 197 20.30 0.28 19.72
CA SER A 197 19.30 0.76 18.75
C SER A 197 19.53 2.20 18.28
N ALA A 198 20.06 3.06 19.15
CA ALA A 198 20.45 4.44 18.85
C ALA A 198 21.62 4.59 17.84
N LEU A 199 22.37 3.52 17.55
CA LEU A 199 23.49 3.51 16.60
C LEU A 199 23.36 2.44 15.50
N SER A 200 22.37 1.55 15.60
CA SER A 200 22.24 0.37 14.74
C SER A 200 22.11 0.72 13.24
N TRP A 201 21.44 1.82 12.88
CA TRP A 201 21.33 2.25 11.49
C TRP A 201 22.69 2.50 10.84
N TYR A 202 23.64 3.13 11.57
CA TYR A 202 24.99 3.37 11.05
C TYR A 202 25.74 2.07 10.75
N GLY A 203 25.54 1.03 11.57
CA GLY A 203 26.10 -0.30 11.33
C GLY A 203 25.57 -0.93 10.04
N ALA A 204 24.27 -0.80 9.77
CA ALA A 204 23.67 -1.24 8.51
C ALA A 204 24.15 -0.39 7.31
N TYR A 205 24.24 0.93 7.48
CA TYR A 205 24.69 1.85 6.45
C TYR A 205 26.12 1.52 5.96
N LEU A 206 27.04 1.16 6.85
CA LEU A 206 28.42 0.76 6.50
C LEU A 206 28.50 -0.46 5.57
N VAL A 207 27.48 -1.33 5.57
CA VAL A 207 27.38 -2.47 4.67
C VAL A 207 26.42 -2.23 3.50
N LYS A 208 26.04 -0.97 3.25
CA LYS A 208 25.09 -0.55 2.19
C LYS A 208 23.71 -1.21 2.33
N ALA A 209 23.27 -1.36 3.58
CA ALA A 209 21.92 -1.76 3.93
C ALA A 209 21.16 -0.58 4.55
N TYR A 210 19.91 -0.41 4.16
CA TYR A 210 19.08 0.72 4.54
C TYR A 210 17.84 0.20 5.27
N PRO A 211 17.87 0.15 6.61
CA PRO A 211 16.69 -0.16 7.40
C PRO A 211 15.54 0.79 7.08
N LEU A 212 14.32 0.26 7.07
CA LEU A 212 13.12 1.02 6.76
C LEU A 212 12.28 1.26 8.03
N ASP A 213 11.44 2.30 7.97
CA ASP A 213 10.45 2.61 8.98
C ASP A 213 9.41 1.51 9.08
N MET A 214 9.13 1.08 10.30
CA MET A 214 8.13 0.05 10.60
C MET A 214 7.02 0.58 11.53
N SER A 215 6.90 1.90 11.71
CA SER A 215 5.94 2.51 12.63
C SER A 215 4.48 2.24 12.27
N GLN A 216 4.21 1.87 11.02
CA GLN A 216 2.85 1.57 10.51
C GLN A 216 2.44 0.10 10.70
N TYR A 217 3.38 -0.82 10.95
CA TYR A 217 3.13 -2.26 10.84
C TYR A 217 2.10 -2.79 11.86
N PHE A 218 2.00 -2.15 13.03
CA PHE A 218 1.05 -2.58 14.05
C PHE A 218 -0.41 -2.45 13.58
N ARG A 219 -0.69 -1.54 12.63
CA ARG A 219 -2.04 -1.33 12.08
C ARG A 219 -2.49 -2.39 11.08
N LEU A 220 -1.63 -3.34 10.72
CA LEU A 220 -2.08 -4.51 9.96
C LEU A 220 -3.20 -5.24 10.70
N PHE A 221 -3.08 -5.39 12.02
CA PHE A 221 -3.98 -6.23 12.80
C PHE A 221 -4.80 -5.46 13.81
N ASN A 222 -5.97 -6.00 14.15
CA ASN A 222 -6.90 -5.46 15.14
C ASN A 222 -7.29 -4.00 14.89
N SER A 223 -7.22 -3.57 13.64
CA SER A 223 -7.32 -2.16 13.26
C SER A 223 -8.39 -1.92 12.21
N THR A 224 -8.99 -0.75 12.25
CA THR A 224 -10.02 -0.32 11.31
C THR A 224 -10.06 1.20 11.22
N ARG A 225 -10.60 1.74 10.13
CA ARG A 225 -10.92 3.15 9.97
C ARG A 225 -12.35 3.42 10.43
N LEU A 226 -12.52 4.23 11.46
CA LEU A 226 -13.83 4.64 11.95
C LEU A 226 -14.28 5.91 11.22
N PRO A 227 -15.48 5.93 10.60
CA PRO A 227 -16.04 7.13 10.02
C PRO A 227 -16.40 8.12 11.13
N ARG A 228 -15.97 9.38 10.97
CA ARG A 228 -16.27 10.46 11.91
C ARG A 228 -16.53 11.76 11.14
N PRO A 229 -17.33 12.69 11.69
CA PRO A 229 -17.54 13.98 11.04
C PRO A 229 -16.21 14.71 10.81
N ARG A 230 -16.01 15.25 9.61
CA ARG A 230 -14.84 16.05 9.17
C ARG A 230 -13.50 15.29 9.06
N ARG A 231 -13.17 14.41 10.00
CA ARG A 231 -11.93 13.60 9.97
C ARG A 231 -12.14 12.26 10.64
N ASP A 232 -11.96 11.20 9.86
CA ASP A 232 -12.03 9.81 10.31
C ASP A 232 -10.92 9.49 11.33
N GLU A 233 -11.08 8.37 12.02
CA GLU A 233 -10.20 7.93 13.10
C GLU A 233 -9.62 6.54 12.78
N LEU A 234 -8.32 6.33 13.03
CA LEU A 234 -7.70 5.01 12.93
C LEU A 234 -7.71 4.33 14.30
N PHE A 235 -8.55 3.31 14.45
CA PHE A 235 -8.74 2.55 15.69
C PHE A 235 -7.89 1.27 15.69
N THR A 236 -7.37 0.89 16.86
CA THR A 236 -6.68 -0.39 17.10
C THR A 236 -7.01 -0.90 18.50
N ASP A 237 -7.36 -2.19 18.62
CA ASP A 237 -7.55 -2.88 19.92
C ASP A 237 -6.74 -4.19 19.95
N ASP A 238 -5.49 -4.10 20.38
CA ASP A 238 -4.54 -5.22 20.34
C ASP A 238 -4.88 -6.39 21.27
N LYS A 239 -5.85 -6.21 22.18
CA LYS A 239 -6.32 -7.24 23.12
C LYS A 239 -7.31 -8.22 22.50
N ALA A 240 -7.94 -7.84 21.38
CA ALA A 240 -8.91 -8.71 20.71
C ALA A 240 -8.23 -9.94 20.08
N ARG A 241 -8.88 -11.09 20.24
CA ARG A 241 -8.34 -12.42 19.89
C ARG A 241 -9.11 -13.12 18.77
N HIS A 242 -10.17 -12.50 18.28
CA HIS A 242 -11.10 -13.11 17.31
C HIS A 242 -10.85 -12.66 15.88
N LEU A 243 -11.17 -13.55 14.94
CA LEU A 243 -11.24 -13.28 13.51
C LEU A 243 -12.65 -12.83 13.15
N LEU A 244 -12.77 -11.90 12.20
CA LEU A 244 -14.02 -11.60 11.51
C LEU A 244 -14.04 -12.36 10.19
N VAL A 245 -15.14 -13.06 9.91
CA VAL A 245 -15.38 -13.74 8.63
C VAL A 245 -16.68 -13.22 8.01
N LEU A 246 -16.61 -12.84 6.74
CA LEU A 246 -17.76 -12.47 5.92
C LEU A 246 -18.03 -13.56 4.88
N ARG A 247 -19.30 -13.98 4.79
CA ARG A 247 -19.79 -14.89 3.74
C ARG A 247 -21.25 -14.58 3.42
N LYS A 248 -21.57 -14.39 2.13
CA LYS A 248 -22.92 -14.01 1.65
C LYS A 248 -23.51 -12.79 2.39
N GLY A 249 -22.67 -11.84 2.79
CA GLY A 249 -23.08 -10.66 3.56
C GLY A 249 -23.41 -10.89 5.03
N HIS A 250 -23.23 -12.11 5.54
CA HIS A 250 -23.31 -12.43 6.96
C HIS A 250 -21.96 -12.24 7.64
N PHE A 251 -21.99 -11.88 8.92
CA PHE A 251 -20.82 -11.60 9.74
C PHE A 251 -20.67 -12.70 10.78
N TYR A 252 -19.49 -13.30 10.88
CA TYR A 252 -19.17 -14.33 11.85
C TYR A 252 -17.90 -13.97 12.60
N VAL A 253 -17.81 -14.35 13.86
CA VAL A 253 -16.59 -14.18 14.65
C VAL A 253 -16.32 -15.41 15.50
N PHE A 254 -15.06 -15.77 15.63
CA PHE A 254 -14.57 -16.82 16.53
C PHE A 254 -13.13 -16.50 16.97
N ASP A 255 -12.75 -16.97 18.15
CA ASP A 255 -11.39 -16.78 18.69
C ASP A 255 -10.37 -17.56 17.84
N VAL A 256 -9.28 -16.90 17.47
CA VAL A 256 -8.14 -17.50 16.75
C VAL A 256 -6.85 -17.45 17.55
N LEU A 257 -6.87 -16.71 18.66
CA LEU A 257 -5.88 -16.78 19.73
C LEU A 257 -6.60 -17.22 21.02
N ASP A 258 -6.02 -18.16 21.77
CA ASP A 258 -6.56 -18.58 23.07
C ASP A 258 -6.25 -17.55 24.18
N GLN A 259 -6.68 -17.83 25.41
CA GLN A 259 -6.49 -16.91 26.55
C GLN A 259 -5.01 -16.71 26.92
N ASP A 260 -4.15 -17.67 26.58
CA ASP A 260 -2.69 -17.60 26.75
C ASP A 260 -2.01 -16.90 25.56
N GLY A 261 -2.79 -16.47 24.56
CA GLY A 261 -2.32 -15.82 23.35
C GLY A 261 -1.69 -16.76 22.33
N LYS A 262 -1.84 -18.09 22.45
CA LYS A 262 -1.41 -19.06 21.43
C LYS A 262 -2.44 -19.14 20.30
N ILE A 263 -1.97 -19.47 19.10
CA ILE A 263 -2.86 -19.72 17.96
C ILE A 263 -3.69 -20.97 18.25
N VAL A 264 -5.01 -20.85 18.12
CA VAL A 264 -5.96 -21.97 18.17
C VAL A 264 -5.55 -23.03 17.14
N SER A 265 -5.76 -24.31 17.44
CA SER A 265 -5.29 -25.39 16.55
C SER A 265 -5.81 -25.23 15.12
N ALA A 266 -4.97 -25.49 14.13
CA ALA A 266 -5.34 -25.27 12.73
C ALA A 266 -6.54 -26.13 12.29
N SER A 267 -6.69 -27.33 12.84
CA SER A 267 -7.85 -28.21 12.61
C SER A 267 -9.14 -27.69 13.24
N GLU A 268 -9.07 -26.92 14.33
CA GLU A 268 -10.22 -26.23 14.92
C GLU A 268 -10.63 -25.00 14.11
N ILE A 269 -9.66 -24.18 13.67
CA ILE A 269 -9.91 -23.10 12.71
C ILE A 269 -10.57 -23.65 11.44
N GLN A 270 -10.05 -24.77 10.91
CA GLN A 270 -10.63 -25.46 9.76
C GLN A 270 -12.08 -25.90 10.03
N ALA A 271 -12.39 -26.42 11.21
CA ALA A 271 -13.75 -26.81 11.58
C ALA A 271 -14.70 -25.62 11.62
N HIS A 272 -14.28 -24.49 12.19
CA HIS A 272 -15.06 -23.25 12.24
C HIS A 272 -15.30 -22.65 10.85
N LEU A 273 -14.27 -22.61 9.99
CA LEU A 273 -14.43 -22.15 8.61
C LEU A 273 -15.34 -23.08 7.80
N LYS A 274 -15.23 -24.40 7.98
CA LYS A 274 -16.12 -25.38 7.37
C LYS A 274 -17.58 -25.19 7.83
N TYR A 275 -17.80 -24.87 9.10
CA TYR A 275 -19.12 -24.54 9.64
C TYR A 275 -19.71 -23.28 8.98
N ILE A 276 -18.90 -22.25 8.76
CA ILE A 276 -19.34 -21.02 8.06
C ILE A 276 -19.65 -21.31 6.58
N LEU A 277 -18.81 -22.09 5.90
CA LEU A 277 -19.02 -22.50 4.50
C LEU A 277 -20.27 -23.37 4.33
N SER A 278 -20.66 -24.14 5.36
CA SER A 278 -21.87 -24.96 5.33
C SER A 278 -23.15 -24.21 5.68
N ASP A 279 -23.09 -22.95 6.13
CA ASP A 279 -24.27 -22.12 6.38
C ASP A 279 -25.06 -21.93 5.07
N ARG A 280 -26.35 -22.31 5.10
CA ARG A 280 -27.27 -22.24 3.96
C ARG A 280 -28.20 -21.03 4.01
N SER A 281 -27.99 -20.12 4.95
CA SER A 281 -28.76 -18.88 5.05
C SER A 281 -28.70 -18.11 3.73
N LEU A 282 -29.85 -17.62 3.28
CA LEU A 282 -29.91 -16.69 2.16
C LEU A 282 -29.17 -15.39 2.53
N ALA A 283 -28.68 -14.67 1.52
CA ALA A 283 -28.09 -13.35 1.74
C ALA A 283 -29.10 -12.45 2.48
N PRO A 284 -28.66 -11.60 3.42
CA PRO A 284 -29.55 -10.71 4.14
C PRO A 284 -30.19 -9.72 3.17
N GLU A 285 -31.45 -9.37 3.41
CA GLU A 285 -32.18 -8.36 2.61
C GLU A 285 -31.46 -7.00 2.60
N PHE A 286 -30.83 -6.66 3.73
CA PHE A 286 -30.05 -5.42 3.91
C PHE A 286 -28.61 -5.75 4.32
N PRO A 287 -27.69 -6.02 3.37
CA PRO A 287 -26.30 -6.29 3.68
C PRO A 287 -25.61 -5.05 4.27
N LEU A 288 -25.26 -5.11 5.55
CA LEU A 288 -24.68 -3.97 6.29
C LEU A 288 -23.35 -3.48 5.70
N ALA A 289 -22.60 -4.37 5.06
CA ALA A 289 -21.30 -4.10 4.45
C ALA A 289 -21.32 -2.91 3.46
N TYR A 290 -22.43 -2.71 2.74
CA TYR A 290 -22.59 -1.57 1.82
C TYR A 290 -22.32 -0.22 2.48
N LEU A 291 -22.59 -0.08 3.78
CA LEU A 291 -22.39 1.21 4.44
C LEU A 291 -20.92 1.64 4.48
N THR A 292 -19.97 0.70 4.42
CA THR A 292 -18.54 1.02 4.39
C THR A 292 -18.06 1.54 3.03
N SER A 293 -18.88 1.46 1.98
CA SER A 293 -18.62 2.04 0.65
C SER A 293 -19.24 3.43 0.46
N GLU A 294 -19.92 3.98 1.46
CA GLU A 294 -20.52 5.32 1.36
C GLU A 294 -19.51 6.46 1.50
N ASP A 295 -20.00 7.66 1.18
CA ASP A 295 -19.37 8.91 1.60
C ASP A 295 -19.14 8.89 3.11
N ARG A 296 -17.99 9.41 3.56
CA ARG A 296 -17.55 9.25 4.95
C ARG A 296 -18.42 9.98 5.95
N ASP A 297 -19.05 11.10 5.57
CA ASP A 297 -19.97 11.82 6.45
C ASP A 297 -21.34 11.13 6.52
N ILE A 298 -21.84 10.59 5.40
CA ILE A 298 -23.05 9.75 5.38
C ILE A 298 -22.84 8.50 6.25
N TRP A 299 -21.72 7.81 6.05
CA TRP A 299 -21.39 6.63 6.84
C TRP A 299 -21.20 6.97 8.32
N ALA A 300 -20.56 8.09 8.66
CA ALA A 300 -20.43 8.53 10.05
C ALA A 300 -21.80 8.69 10.74
N GLY A 301 -22.76 9.31 10.05
CA GLY A 301 -24.13 9.47 10.55
C GLY A 301 -24.86 8.13 10.74
N LEU A 302 -24.79 7.24 9.74
CA LEU A 302 -25.43 5.91 9.81
C LEU A 302 -24.79 5.01 10.87
N ARG A 303 -23.46 5.06 11.04
CA ARG A 303 -22.76 4.33 12.10
C ARG A 303 -23.17 4.83 13.48
N GLN A 304 -23.39 6.14 13.66
CA GLN A 304 -23.93 6.68 14.91
C GLN A 304 -25.34 6.17 15.20
N LYS A 305 -26.21 6.08 14.17
CA LYS A 305 -27.55 5.49 14.32
C LYS A 305 -27.48 4.01 14.71
N LEU A 306 -26.57 3.23 14.13
CA LEU A 306 -26.34 1.84 14.54
C LEU A 306 -25.95 1.74 16.02
N VAL A 307 -25.06 2.60 16.51
CA VAL A 307 -24.70 2.67 17.93
C VAL A 307 -25.92 3.00 18.80
N GLN A 308 -26.69 4.02 18.43
CA GLN A 308 -27.92 4.40 19.15
C GLN A 308 -28.99 3.30 19.14
N GLY A 309 -29.04 2.48 18.08
CA GLY A 309 -29.89 1.29 17.97
C GLY A 309 -29.40 0.08 18.79
N GLY A 310 -28.33 0.24 19.58
CA GLY A 310 -27.80 -0.81 20.46
C GLY A 310 -26.86 -1.81 19.78
N ASN A 311 -26.21 -1.43 18.68
CA ASN A 311 -25.23 -2.28 17.97
C ASN A 311 -23.77 -1.99 18.37
N GLU A 312 -23.53 -1.23 19.43
CA GLU A 312 -22.18 -0.79 19.81
C GLU A 312 -21.22 -1.97 20.05
N GLU A 313 -21.66 -2.97 20.83
CA GLU A 313 -20.86 -4.17 21.09
C GLU A 313 -20.61 -4.99 19.81
N THR A 314 -21.62 -5.16 18.96
CA THR A 314 -21.50 -5.87 17.69
C THR A 314 -20.51 -5.16 16.75
N LEU A 315 -20.59 -3.83 16.64
CA LEU A 315 -19.64 -3.03 15.87
C LEU A 315 -18.23 -3.13 16.44
N ARG A 316 -18.08 -3.08 17.77
CA ARG A 316 -16.77 -3.23 18.42
C ARG A 316 -16.10 -4.56 18.07
N ARG A 317 -16.87 -5.65 17.95
CA ARG A 317 -16.33 -6.94 17.51
C ARG A 317 -15.88 -6.92 16.05
N VAL A 318 -16.60 -6.24 15.16
CA VAL A 318 -16.14 -6.02 13.77
C VAL A 318 -14.84 -5.21 13.74
N ASP A 319 -14.81 -4.10 14.47
CA ASP A 319 -13.69 -3.15 14.48
C ASP A 319 -12.40 -3.77 15.04
N ALA A 320 -12.51 -4.49 16.16
CA ALA A 320 -11.38 -5.02 16.90
C ALA A 320 -10.82 -6.35 16.37
N ALA A 321 -11.53 -7.04 15.48
CA ALA A 321 -11.10 -8.35 14.95
C ALA A 321 -9.68 -8.29 14.35
N VAL A 322 -8.92 -9.38 14.44
CA VAL A 322 -7.51 -9.41 13.98
C VAL A 322 -7.36 -8.94 12.54
N PHE A 323 -8.26 -9.36 11.66
CA PHE A 323 -8.48 -8.87 10.31
C PHE A 323 -9.86 -9.37 9.83
N CYS A 324 -10.25 -9.06 8.59
CA CYS A 324 -11.48 -9.57 7.97
C CYS A 324 -11.12 -10.64 6.93
N LEU A 325 -11.67 -11.86 7.06
CA LEU A 325 -11.60 -12.93 6.05
C LEU A 325 -12.91 -12.93 5.25
N CYS A 326 -12.84 -12.83 3.92
CA CYS A 326 -14.02 -12.87 3.06
C CYS A 326 -14.01 -14.18 2.26
N LEU A 327 -15.07 -14.97 2.40
CA LEU A 327 -15.26 -16.22 1.66
C LEU A 327 -16.31 -15.99 0.58
N ASP A 328 -15.87 -15.90 -0.67
CA ASP A 328 -16.74 -15.74 -1.83
C ASP A 328 -17.17 -17.11 -2.37
N ASP A 329 -18.46 -17.27 -2.68
CA ASP A 329 -19.05 -18.54 -3.13
C ASP A 329 -19.14 -18.64 -4.66
N PHE A 330 -18.10 -18.17 -5.35
CA PHE A 330 -17.97 -18.29 -6.80
C PHE A 330 -16.49 -18.44 -7.20
N PRO A 331 -16.19 -19.15 -8.30
CA PRO A 331 -14.84 -19.20 -8.86
C PRO A 331 -14.54 -17.94 -9.68
N VAL A 332 -13.26 -17.63 -9.84
CA VAL A 332 -12.78 -16.57 -10.72
C VAL A 332 -12.84 -17.06 -12.17
N LYS A 333 -13.31 -16.20 -13.08
CA LYS A 333 -13.55 -16.57 -14.49
C LYS A 333 -12.34 -16.26 -15.37
N ASP A 334 -11.78 -15.08 -15.16
CA ASP A 334 -10.61 -14.52 -15.85
C ASP A 334 -9.99 -13.41 -14.97
N LEU A 335 -8.91 -12.79 -15.44
CA LEU A 335 -8.20 -11.73 -14.71
C LEU A 335 -9.02 -10.42 -14.56
N ILE A 336 -9.99 -10.19 -15.43
CA ILE A 336 -10.91 -9.04 -15.35
C ILE A 336 -11.88 -9.28 -14.20
N HIS A 337 -12.53 -10.45 -14.17
CA HIS A 337 -13.40 -10.88 -13.07
C HIS A 337 -12.65 -10.92 -11.75
N LEU A 338 -11.40 -11.40 -11.73
CA LEU A 338 -10.52 -11.35 -10.57
C LEU A 338 -10.38 -9.91 -10.09
N SER A 339 -9.98 -8.99 -10.96
CA SER A 339 -9.72 -7.60 -10.59
C SER A 339 -10.95 -6.91 -10.03
N HIS A 340 -12.12 -7.08 -10.66
CA HIS A 340 -13.37 -6.54 -10.11
C HIS A 340 -13.72 -7.16 -8.75
N SER A 341 -13.58 -8.48 -8.61
CA SER A 341 -13.89 -9.21 -7.36
C SER A 341 -13.01 -8.77 -6.19
N MET A 342 -11.72 -8.54 -6.44
CA MET A 342 -10.74 -8.19 -5.41
C MET A 342 -10.68 -6.69 -5.13
N LEU A 343 -11.02 -5.84 -6.11
CA LEU A 343 -11.03 -4.38 -5.93
C LEU A 343 -12.28 -3.87 -5.20
N HIS A 344 -13.46 -4.41 -5.53
CA HIS A 344 -14.73 -3.93 -4.96
C HIS A 344 -15.76 -5.04 -4.69
N GLY A 345 -15.74 -6.16 -5.41
CA GLY A 345 -16.77 -7.20 -5.28
C GLY A 345 -18.17 -6.68 -5.61
N ASP A 346 -19.20 -7.28 -5.02
CA ASP A 346 -20.61 -6.87 -5.16
C ASP A 346 -21.09 -5.90 -4.05
N GLY A 347 -20.16 -5.49 -3.17
CA GLY A 347 -20.41 -4.62 -2.02
C GLY A 347 -21.00 -5.31 -0.79
N THR A 348 -21.38 -6.60 -0.87
CA THR A 348 -22.02 -7.31 0.25
C THR A 348 -21.02 -8.02 1.17
N ASN A 349 -19.88 -8.45 0.63
CA ASN A 349 -19.00 -9.41 1.30
C ASN A 349 -17.61 -8.84 1.63
N ARG A 350 -17.51 -7.53 1.89
CA ARG A 350 -16.28 -6.82 2.29
C ARG A 350 -16.57 -5.84 3.41
N TRP A 351 -15.65 -5.72 4.37
CA TRP A 351 -15.68 -4.60 5.33
C TRP A 351 -14.58 -3.61 4.96
N PHE A 352 -14.91 -2.63 4.11
CA PHE A 352 -13.91 -1.80 3.43
C PHE A 352 -13.07 -0.94 4.38
N ASP A 353 -13.59 -0.65 5.58
CA ASP A 353 -12.91 0.10 6.62
C ASP A 353 -11.81 -0.69 7.34
N LYS A 354 -11.82 -2.02 7.25
CA LYS A 354 -10.83 -2.87 7.94
C LYS A 354 -9.43 -2.58 7.39
N SER A 355 -8.41 -2.63 8.25
CA SER A 355 -7.00 -2.50 7.84
C SER A 355 -6.70 -3.29 6.57
N PHE A 356 -7.14 -4.55 6.53
CA PHE A 356 -7.27 -5.32 5.31
C PHE A 356 -8.37 -6.39 5.39
N ASN A 357 -8.83 -6.80 4.21
CA ASN A 357 -9.67 -7.95 3.93
C ASN A 357 -8.83 -9.00 3.19
N LEU A 358 -8.68 -10.19 3.76
CA LEU A 358 -8.14 -11.37 3.08
C LEU A 358 -9.29 -12.08 2.39
N ILE A 359 -9.27 -12.16 1.06
CA ILE A 359 -10.38 -12.67 0.24
C ILE A 359 -10.01 -14.03 -0.31
N LEU A 360 -10.93 -15.00 -0.24
CA LEU A 360 -10.83 -16.33 -0.83
C LEU A 360 -12.06 -16.64 -1.68
N ALA A 361 -11.87 -16.79 -2.99
CA ALA A 361 -12.88 -17.30 -3.91
C ALA A 361 -13.07 -18.82 -3.78
N GLU A 362 -14.11 -19.37 -4.39
CA GLU A 362 -14.47 -20.80 -4.32
C GLU A 362 -13.38 -21.70 -4.94
N ASP A 363 -12.69 -21.21 -5.96
CA ASP A 363 -11.54 -21.88 -6.60
C ASP A 363 -10.21 -21.70 -5.84
N GLY A 364 -10.28 -21.11 -4.64
CA GLY A 364 -9.14 -20.77 -3.81
C GLY A 364 -8.32 -19.57 -4.28
N THR A 365 -8.74 -18.83 -5.31
CA THR A 365 -8.07 -17.57 -5.67
C THR A 365 -8.09 -16.63 -4.47
N ALA A 366 -6.92 -16.09 -4.12
CA ALA A 366 -6.73 -15.32 -2.90
C ALA A 366 -6.21 -13.90 -3.18
N ALA A 367 -6.66 -12.92 -2.40
CA ALA A 367 -6.14 -11.56 -2.46
C ALA A 367 -6.20 -10.83 -1.12
N VAL A 368 -5.43 -9.75 -1.00
CA VAL A 368 -5.54 -8.76 0.06
C VAL A 368 -6.09 -7.47 -0.54
N HIS A 369 -7.26 -7.04 -0.05
CA HIS A 369 -7.83 -5.71 -0.29
C HIS A 369 -7.64 -4.88 0.97
N PHE A 370 -7.07 -3.68 0.90
CA PHE A 370 -6.68 -2.94 2.11
C PHE A 370 -7.08 -1.47 2.11
N GLU A 371 -7.37 -0.95 3.31
CA GLU A 371 -7.67 0.46 3.53
C GLU A 371 -6.38 1.29 3.42
N HIS A 372 -6.40 2.36 2.63
CA HIS A 372 -5.15 3.06 2.28
C HIS A 372 -4.71 4.10 3.32
N ALA A 373 -5.61 4.67 4.13
CA ALA A 373 -5.25 5.80 4.99
C ALA A 373 -4.23 5.44 6.08
N TRP A 374 -4.23 4.20 6.58
CA TRP A 374 -3.36 3.81 7.70
C TRP A 374 -1.88 3.61 7.34
N GLY A 375 -1.51 3.46 6.07
CA GLY A 375 -0.12 3.21 5.68
C GLY A 375 0.16 3.25 4.18
N ASP A 376 1.42 3.02 3.80
CA ASP A 376 1.92 3.17 2.42
C ASP A 376 2.02 1.87 1.62
N GLY A 377 1.44 0.77 2.12
CA GLY A 377 1.47 -0.53 1.45
C GLY A 377 2.73 -1.38 1.66
N VAL A 378 3.85 -0.82 2.14
CA VAL A 378 5.09 -1.59 2.43
C VAL A 378 4.83 -2.70 3.46
N ALA A 379 4.12 -2.37 4.54
CA ALA A 379 3.72 -3.35 5.56
C ALA A 379 2.82 -4.46 4.98
N VAL A 380 1.92 -4.11 4.06
CA VAL A 380 1.02 -5.06 3.38
C VAL A 380 1.81 -5.98 2.45
N LEU A 381 2.77 -5.44 1.68
CA LEU A 381 3.62 -6.23 0.81
C LEU A 381 4.51 -7.20 1.60
N ARG A 382 5.08 -6.75 2.73
CA ARG A 382 5.82 -7.65 3.64
C ARG A 382 4.92 -8.76 4.17
N PHE A 383 3.73 -8.41 4.66
CA PHE A 383 2.73 -9.38 5.11
C PHE A 383 2.42 -10.41 4.02
N LEU A 384 2.12 -9.96 2.80
CA LEU A 384 1.76 -10.81 1.66
C LEU A 384 2.90 -11.79 1.32
N ASN A 385 4.14 -11.30 1.25
CA ASN A 385 5.31 -12.13 0.95
C ASN A 385 5.53 -13.23 1.99
N GLU A 386 5.47 -12.88 3.27
CA GLU A 386 5.71 -13.85 4.36
C GLU A 386 4.57 -14.83 4.52
N VAL A 387 3.32 -14.36 4.38
CA VAL A 387 2.14 -15.23 4.45
C VAL A 387 2.12 -16.22 3.29
N PHE A 388 2.41 -15.77 2.06
CA PHE A 388 2.51 -16.66 0.91
C PHE A 388 3.60 -17.70 1.08
N LYS A 389 4.79 -17.28 1.54
CA LYS A 389 5.91 -18.17 1.79
C LYS A 389 5.57 -19.21 2.87
N ASP A 390 5.07 -18.78 4.02
CA ASP A 390 4.72 -19.68 5.13
C ASP A 390 3.60 -20.64 4.73
N SER A 391 2.55 -20.16 4.07
CA SER A 391 1.39 -20.99 3.73
C SER A 391 1.69 -22.04 2.66
N THR A 392 2.60 -21.77 1.73
CA THR A 392 2.96 -22.69 0.63
C THR A 392 4.10 -23.64 1.00
N GLN A 393 5.04 -23.20 1.85
CA GLN A 393 6.21 -24.03 2.25
C GLN A 393 5.95 -24.81 3.54
N ALA A 394 5.19 -24.25 4.48
CA ALA A 394 4.88 -24.85 5.77
C ALA A 394 3.37 -24.75 6.11
N PRO A 395 2.49 -25.29 5.24
CA PRO A 395 1.05 -25.24 5.43
C PRO A 395 0.65 -25.84 6.79
N ALA A 396 -0.33 -25.23 7.45
CA ALA A 396 -0.82 -25.67 8.74
C ALA A 396 -1.72 -26.91 8.66
N VAL A 397 -2.43 -27.06 7.54
CA VAL A 397 -3.26 -28.22 7.20
C VAL A 397 -3.01 -28.64 5.75
N THR A 398 -3.24 -29.91 5.47
CA THR A 398 -3.29 -30.49 4.12
C THR A 398 -4.74 -30.66 3.67
N PRO A 399 -5.00 -30.87 2.36
CA PRO A 399 -6.35 -31.14 1.87
C PRO A 399 -7.02 -32.38 2.50
N GLN A 400 -6.21 -33.33 2.99
CA GLN A 400 -6.68 -34.55 3.66
C GLN A 400 -6.81 -34.39 5.18
N SER A 401 -6.43 -33.24 5.74
CA SER A 401 -6.50 -33.00 7.18
C SER A 401 -7.96 -32.96 7.63
N PRO A 402 -8.39 -33.83 8.57
CA PRO A 402 -9.74 -33.80 9.08
C PRO A 402 -9.93 -32.58 10.00
N PRO A 403 -11.05 -31.86 9.88
CA PRO A 403 -11.41 -30.83 10.85
C PRO A 403 -11.51 -31.43 12.26
N ALA A 404 -11.15 -30.65 13.28
CA ALA A 404 -11.28 -31.07 14.67
C ALA A 404 -12.74 -31.36 15.05
N ARG A 405 -12.95 -32.29 15.99
CA ARG A 405 -14.27 -32.51 16.61
C ARG A 405 -14.51 -31.43 17.68
N THR A 406 -14.95 -30.26 17.25
CA THR A 406 -15.28 -29.10 18.09
C THR A 406 -16.72 -28.64 17.84
N ASP A 407 -17.37 -28.08 18.86
CA ASP A 407 -18.72 -27.52 18.73
C ASP A 407 -18.66 -26.10 18.15
N SER A 408 -18.55 -26.04 16.82
CA SER A 408 -18.49 -24.76 16.10
C SER A 408 -19.75 -23.92 16.26
N SER A 409 -20.91 -24.52 16.59
CA SER A 409 -22.15 -23.77 16.81
C SER A 409 -22.12 -22.90 18.07
N ARG A 410 -21.25 -23.26 19.03
CA ARG A 410 -21.01 -22.48 20.25
C ARG A 410 -19.81 -21.54 20.12
N ALA A 411 -18.77 -21.97 19.40
CA ALA A 411 -17.54 -21.19 19.23
C ALA A 411 -17.67 -20.07 18.19
N VAL A 412 -18.42 -20.30 17.11
CA VAL A 412 -18.65 -19.33 16.04
C VAL A 412 -19.93 -18.55 16.32
N GLN A 413 -19.78 -17.25 16.54
CA GLN A 413 -20.94 -16.37 16.70
C GLN A 413 -21.26 -15.68 15.37
N LYS A 414 -22.46 -15.95 14.84
CA LYS A 414 -23.08 -15.15 13.79
C LYS A 414 -23.56 -13.83 14.40
N LEU A 415 -23.01 -12.71 13.94
CA LEU A 415 -23.37 -11.39 14.42
C LEU A 415 -24.74 -10.97 13.87
N SER A 416 -25.57 -10.39 14.73
CA SER A 416 -26.87 -9.84 14.37
C SER A 416 -26.88 -8.34 14.63
N PHE A 417 -27.45 -7.59 13.68
CA PHE A 417 -27.57 -6.14 13.77
C PHE A 417 -29.04 -5.74 13.82
N LYS A 418 -29.36 -4.86 14.77
CA LYS A 418 -30.66 -4.19 14.87
C LYS A 418 -30.68 -3.04 13.87
N LEU A 419 -31.48 -3.19 12.81
CA LEU A 419 -31.60 -2.20 11.74
C LEU A 419 -32.97 -1.52 11.85
N ASP A 420 -32.97 -0.22 12.17
CA ASP A 420 -34.16 0.61 12.03
C ASP A 420 -34.39 0.97 10.55
N ASP A 421 -35.54 1.58 10.25
CA ASP A 421 -35.91 1.89 8.86
C ASP A 421 -34.99 2.94 8.23
N ALA A 422 -34.37 3.82 9.02
CA ALA A 422 -33.40 4.79 8.54
C ALA A 422 -32.09 4.12 8.10
N VAL A 423 -31.61 3.13 8.85
CA VAL A 423 -30.43 2.34 8.50
C VAL A 423 -30.72 1.45 7.30
N LYS A 424 -31.88 0.79 7.23
CA LYS A 424 -32.29 0.01 6.05
C LYS A 424 -32.32 0.86 4.78
N ALA A 425 -32.93 2.05 4.85
CA ALA A 425 -32.94 2.99 3.73
C ALA A 425 -31.51 3.46 3.36
N GLY A 426 -30.66 3.69 4.37
CA GLY A 426 -29.24 3.99 4.17
C GLY A 426 -28.49 2.86 3.44
N ILE A 427 -28.74 1.60 3.78
CA ILE A 427 -28.16 0.44 3.10
C ILE A 427 -28.63 0.38 1.63
N SER A 428 -29.92 0.58 1.38
CA SER A 428 -30.45 0.60 0.00
C SER A 428 -29.85 1.73 -0.83
N ALA A 429 -29.69 2.92 -0.26
CA ALA A 429 -29.04 4.05 -0.92
C ALA A 429 -27.55 3.78 -1.21
N ALA A 430 -26.83 3.23 -0.22
CA ALA A 430 -25.43 2.84 -0.35
C ALA A 430 -25.24 1.80 -1.46
N LYS A 431 -26.12 0.79 -1.53
CA LYS A 431 -26.15 -0.18 -2.62
C LYS A 431 -26.36 0.49 -3.98
N ALA A 432 -27.39 1.32 -4.12
CA ALA A 432 -27.67 1.98 -5.39
C ALA A 432 -26.50 2.84 -5.88
N LYS A 433 -25.85 3.57 -4.98
CA LYS A 433 -24.65 4.38 -5.27
C LYS A 433 -23.44 3.50 -5.63
N PHE A 434 -23.22 2.42 -4.89
CA PHE A 434 -22.15 1.46 -5.16
C PHE A 434 -22.31 0.85 -6.56
N ASP A 435 -23.49 0.31 -6.86
CA ASP A 435 -23.81 -0.32 -8.14
C ASP A 435 -23.65 0.68 -9.30
N ALA A 436 -24.16 1.90 -9.13
CA ALA A 436 -24.01 2.96 -10.12
C ALA A 436 -22.55 3.33 -10.38
N THR A 437 -21.73 3.42 -9.32
CA THR A 437 -20.31 3.79 -9.43
C THR A 437 -19.51 2.66 -10.08
N VAL A 438 -19.66 1.42 -9.60
CA VAL A 438 -18.96 0.24 -10.12
C VAL A 438 -19.29 0.00 -11.60
N LYS A 439 -20.53 0.24 -12.03
CA LYS A 439 -20.94 0.13 -13.44
C LYS A 439 -20.18 1.06 -14.38
N THR A 440 -19.58 2.14 -13.88
CA THR A 440 -18.76 3.05 -14.70
C THR A 440 -17.30 2.60 -14.86
N LEU A 441 -16.85 1.63 -14.06
CA LEU A 441 -15.47 1.16 -14.04
C LEU A 441 -15.28 0.01 -15.04
N THR A 442 -14.28 0.15 -15.91
CA THR A 442 -13.76 -0.92 -16.75
C THR A 442 -12.36 -1.29 -16.26
N ILE A 443 -12.06 -2.58 -16.20
CA ILE A 443 -10.71 -3.09 -15.96
C ILE A 443 -10.34 -4.04 -17.09
N ASP A 444 -9.12 -3.93 -17.60
CA ASP A 444 -8.57 -4.85 -18.58
C ASP A 444 -7.08 -5.09 -18.28
N CYS A 445 -6.49 -6.14 -18.83
CA CYS A 445 -5.12 -6.52 -18.54
C CYS A 445 -4.39 -7.09 -19.75
N ILE A 446 -3.06 -6.92 -19.78
CA ILE A 446 -2.18 -7.57 -20.77
C ILE A 446 -1.02 -8.27 -20.10
N GLN A 447 -0.50 -9.29 -20.78
CA GLN A 447 0.78 -9.92 -20.47
C GLN A 447 1.65 -9.89 -21.72
N PHE A 448 2.62 -8.99 -21.75
CA PHE A 448 3.58 -8.87 -22.83
C PHE A 448 4.67 -9.92 -22.68
N GLN A 449 4.60 -10.98 -23.49
CA GLN A 449 5.43 -12.19 -23.35
C GLN A 449 6.78 -12.13 -24.10
N ARG A 450 7.03 -11.11 -24.93
CA ARG A 450 8.23 -11.03 -25.76
C ARG A 450 9.52 -10.83 -24.93
N GLY A 451 9.41 -10.26 -23.74
CA GLY A 451 10.51 -10.16 -22.79
C GLY A 451 10.20 -9.28 -21.58
N GLY A 452 11.16 -9.18 -20.67
CA GLY A 452 11.03 -8.40 -19.44
C GLY A 452 12.37 -7.90 -18.90
N LYS A 453 12.54 -7.97 -17.57
CA LYS A 453 13.71 -7.45 -16.83
C LYS A 453 15.04 -7.99 -17.35
N GLU A 454 15.14 -9.26 -17.74
CA GLU A 454 16.40 -9.85 -18.21
C GLU A 454 16.85 -9.22 -19.53
N PHE A 455 15.95 -9.16 -20.51
CA PHE A 455 16.21 -8.52 -21.80
C PHE A 455 16.57 -7.05 -21.65
N LEU A 456 15.74 -6.28 -20.91
CA LEU A 456 15.91 -4.83 -20.75
C LEU A 456 17.22 -4.47 -20.02
N LYS A 457 17.62 -5.26 -19.02
CA LYS A 457 18.93 -5.11 -18.38
C LYS A 457 20.08 -5.42 -19.33
N GLY A 458 19.92 -6.40 -20.22
CA GLY A 458 20.88 -6.67 -21.31
C GLY A 458 21.05 -5.46 -22.25
N GLN A 459 19.98 -4.69 -22.47
CA GLN A 459 19.99 -3.44 -23.23
C GLN A 459 20.47 -2.23 -22.42
N LYS A 460 20.89 -2.41 -21.15
CA LYS A 460 21.35 -1.36 -20.23
C LYS A 460 20.33 -0.25 -19.95
N VAL A 461 19.03 -0.58 -20.01
CA VAL A 461 17.93 0.34 -19.65
C VAL A 461 17.20 -0.14 -18.40
N SER A 462 16.62 0.80 -17.65
CA SER A 462 15.78 0.49 -16.50
C SER A 462 14.47 -0.14 -16.95
N PRO A 463 14.12 -1.36 -16.49
CA PRO A 463 12.84 -1.98 -16.85
C PRO A 463 11.63 -1.14 -16.43
N ASP A 464 11.74 -0.46 -15.29
CA ASP A 464 10.70 0.41 -14.75
C ASP A 464 10.50 1.65 -15.63
N SER A 465 11.61 2.29 -16.04
CA SER A 465 11.54 3.41 -16.98
C SER A 465 10.96 3.03 -18.33
N VAL A 466 11.21 1.82 -18.82
CA VAL A 466 10.66 1.35 -20.10
C VAL A 466 9.16 1.15 -20.00
N ALA A 467 8.66 0.59 -18.89
CA ALA A 467 7.22 0.49 -18.65
C ALA A 467 6.57 1.89 -18.60
N GLN A 468 7.16 2.83 -17.86
CA GLN A 468 6.68 4.20 -17.80
C GLN A 468 6.67 4.90 -19.17
N LEU A 469 7.73 4.72 -19.96
CA LEU A 469 7.80 5.25 -21.33
C LEU A 469 6.72 4.62 -22.23
N ALA A 470 6.45 3.31 -22.10
CA ALA A 470 5.37 2.66 -22.82
C ALA A 470 4.01 3.31 -22.53
N PHE A 471 3.74 3.69 -21.28
CA PHE A 471 2.50 4.39 -20.92
C PHE A 471 2.43 5.79 -21.53
N GLN A 472 3.54 6.54 -21.54
CA GLN A 472 3.60 7.86 -22.19
C GLN A 472 3.36 7.75 -23.70
N MET A 473 4.01 6.78 -24.36
CA MET A 473 3.84 6.49 -25.78
C MET A 473 2.41 6.06 -26.11
N ALA A 474 1.84 5.16 -25.30
CA ALA A 474 0.49 4.66 -25.48
C ALA A 474 -0.55 5.77 -25.35
N PHE A 475 -0.40 6.64 -24.35
CA PHE A 475 -1.31 7.77 -24.17
C PHE A 475 -1.19 8.79 -25.32
N LEU A 476 0.04 9.07 -25.78
CA LEU A 476 0.26 9.94 -26.95
C LEU A 476 -0.38 9.33 -28.21
N ARG A 477 -0.26 8.02 -28.41
CA ARG A 477 -0.86 7.31 -29.55
C ARG A 477 -2.39 7.36 -29.51
N GLN A 478 -2.99 7.15 -28.36
CA GLN A 478 -4.45 7.10 -28.22
C GLN A 478 -5.10 8.49 -28.19
N TYR A 479 -4.50 9.46 -27.49
CA TYR A 479 -5.13 10.76 -27.22
C TYR A 479 -4.35 11.96 -27.76
N GLY A 480 -3.17 11.77 -28.37
CA GLY A 480 -2.40 12.84 -28.99
C GLY A 480 -1.79 13.87 -28.03
N GLN A 481 -1.72 13.57 -26.73
CA GLN A 481 -1.34 14.51 -25.67
C GLN A 481 -0.27 13.94 -24.71
N THR A 482 0.37 14.83 -23.95
CA THR A 482 1.16 14.50 -22.76
C THR A 482 0.42 15.01 -21.53
N VAL A 483 0.30 14.17 -20.49
CA VAL A 483 -0.56 14.46 -19.33
C VAL A 483 0.17 14.25 -18.02
N ALA A 484 -0.38 14.83 -16.95
CA ALA A 484 0.13 14.65 -15.60
C ALA A 484 0.17 13.15 -15.24
N THR A 485 1.38 12.69 -14.91
CA THR A 485 1.66 11.30 -14.58
C THR A 485 2.23 11.22 -13.16
N TYR A 486 1.74 10.25 -12.39
CA TYR A 486 2.15 9.99 -11.01
C TYR A 486 2.69 8.57 -10.91
N GLU A 487 3.84 8.42 -10.28
CA GLU A 487 4.37 7.13 -9.86
C GLU A 487 4.80 7.21 -8.38
N SER A 488 4.40 6.21 -7.59
CA SER A 488 4.70 6.19 -6.15
C SER A 488 6.14 5.71 -5.87
N CYS A 489 6.85 6.41 -5.01
CA CYS A 489 8.17 6.01 -4.52
C CYS A 489 8.20 6.00 -2.98
N SER A 490 8.74 4.95 -2.37
CA SER A 490 8.84 4.89 -0.90
C SER A 490 9.95 5.78 -0.38
N THR A 491 9.68 6.50 0.72
CA THR A 491 10.68 7.21 1.52
C THR A 491 10.88 6.55 2.89
N ALA A 492 10.47 5.28 3.03
CA ALA A 492 10.54 4.56 4.30
C ALA A 492 11.97 4.36 4.83
N ALA A 493 13.03 4.63 4.04
CA ALA A 493 14.40 4.65 4.55
C ALA A 493 14.66 5.74 5.62
N PHE A 494 13.69 6.63 5.83
CA PHE A 494 13.74 7.70 6.83
C PHE A 494 12.69 7.51 7.93
N LYS A 495 12.95 8.08 9.11
CA LYS A 495 12.06 8.06 10.27
C LYS A 495 10.69 8.64 9.91
N HIS A 496 9.64 7.85 10.11
CA HIS A 496 8.27 8.15 9.68
C HIS A 496 8.19 8.59 8.21
N GLY A 497 9.04 8.01 7.37
CA GLY A 497 8.96 8.14 5.92
C GLY A 497 7.59 7.68 5.41
N ARG A 498 7.15 8.29 4.31
CA ARG A 498 5.89 7.96 3.64
C ARG A 498 6.19 7.60 2.19
N THR A 499 5.55 8.27 1.26
CA THR A 499 5.85 8.21 -0.18
C THR A 499 6.27 9.58 -0.71
N GLU A 500 7.04 9.59 -1.79
CA GLU A 500 7.27 10.72 -2.68
C GLU A 500 6.75 10.36 -4.09
N THR A 501 6.58 11.36 -4.95
CA THR A 501 6.11 11.24 -6.32
C THR A 501 7.29 11.26 -7.27
N ILE A 502 7.42 10.22 -8.08
CA ILE A 502 8.19 10.30 -9.32
C ILE A 502 7.25 10.88 -10.38
N ARG A 503 7.79 11.75 -11.25
CA ARG A 503 7.07 12.34 -12.39
C ARG A 503 7.64 11.79 -13.70
N PRO A 504 7.10 10.66 -14.21
CA PRO A 504 7.67 10.00 -15.40
C PRO A 504 7.47 10.79 -16.69
N ALA A 505 6.41 11.60 -16.77
CA ALA A 505 6.21 12.55 -17.86
C ALA A 505 7.30 13.63 -17.82
N SER A 506 8.30 13.48 -18.68
CA SER A 506 9.47 14.36 -18.78
C SER A 506 9.63 14.87 -20.21
N VAL A 507 10.51 15.86 -20.39
CA VAL A 507 10.91 16.32 -21.73
C VAL A 507 11.52 15.18 -22.57
N PHE A 508 12.19 14.22 -21.93
CA PHE A 508 12.79 13.06 -22.59
C PHE A 508 11.73 12.07 -23.07
N THR A 509 10.79 11.71 -22.20
CA THR A 509 9.71 10.77 -22.59
C THR A 509 8.79 11.39 -23.61
N LYS A 510 8.51 12.71 -23.55
CA LYS A 510 7.74 13.42 -24.58
C LYS A 510 8.44 13.35 -25.94
N ARG A 511 9.72 13.74 -26.00
CA ARG A 511 10.53 13.68 -27.22
C ARG A 511 10.62 12.27 -27.79
N CYS A 512 10.89 11.28 -26.94
CA CYS A 512 10.99 9.88 -27.35
C CYS A 512 9.63 9.36 -27.87
N SER A 513 8.54 9.68 -27.18
CA SER A 513 7.20 9.29 -27.62
C SER A 513 6.83 9.91 -28.96
N GLU A 514 7.14 11.19 -29.18
CA GLU A 514 6.92 11.86 -30.47
C GLU A 514 7.73 11.20 -31.60
N ALA A 515 8.99 10.84 -31.33
CA ALA A 515 9.86 10.15 -32.29
C ALA A 515 9.30 8.78 -32.71
N PHE A 516 8.78 7.97 -31.77
CA PHE A 516 8.17 6.68 -32.08
C PHE A 516 6.78 6.79 -32.72
N VAL A 517 5.94 7.71 -32.23
CA VAL A 517 4.51 7.74 -32.57
C VAL A 517 4.21 8.62 -33.79
N ARG A 518 4.89 9.77 -33.92
CA ARG A 518 4.59 10.76 -34.97
C ARG A 518 5.62 10.74 -36.09
N GLU A 519 6.88 10.42 -35.78
CA GLU A 519 7.99 10.56 -36.73
C GLU A 519 8.87 9.31 -36.88
N PRO A 520 8.33 8.07 -36.87
CA PRO A 520 9.15 6.85 -36.83
C PRO A 520 10.09 6.71 -38.02
N SER A 521 9.73 7.25 -39.20
CA SER A 521 10.57 7.22 -40.41
C SER A 521 11.72 8.23 -40.41
N LYS A 522 11.72 9.22 -39.51
CA LYS A 522 12.78 10.24 -39.41
C LYS A 522 13.95 9.79 -38.53
N HIS A 523 13.82 8.68 -37.81
CA HIS A 523 14.80 8.23 -36.84
C HIS A 523 15.27 6.81 -37.15
N SER A 524 16.58 6.57 -37.06
CA SER A 524 17.12 5.22 -37.12
C SER A 524 16.82 4.47 -35.81
N ALA A 525 16.81 3.13 -35.85
CA ALA A 525 16.67 2.31 -34.64
C ALA A 525 17.74 2.65 -33.59
N ALA A 526 18.97 2.99 -34.01
CA ALA A 526 20.02 3.44 -33.11
C ALA A 526 19.69 4.77 -32.41
N ALA A 527 19.14 5.74 -33.14
CA ALA A 527 18.71 7.01 -32.56
C ALA A 527 17.56 6.82 -31.56
N LEU A 528 16.59 5.97 -31.89
CA LEU A 528 15.48 5.64 -30.99
C LEU A 528 15.97 4.96 -29.70
N ARG A 529 16.86 3.97 -29.80
CA ARG A 529 17.50 3.33 -28.63
C ARG A 529 18.20 4.34 -27.73
N GLN A 530 18.90 5.31 -28.32
CA GLN A 530 19.56 6.36 -27.56
C GLN A 530 18.56 7.23 -26.79
N MET A 531 17.43 7.61 -27.42
CA MET A 531 16.37 8.35 -26.72
C MET A 531 15.74 7.53 -25.58
N VAL A 532 15.57 6.21 -25.74
CA VAL A 532 15.10 5.35 -24.65
C VAL A 532 16.12 5.28 -23.51
N ALA A 533 17.42 5.24 -23.82
CA ALA A 533 18.48 5.27 -22.82
C ALA A 533 18.47 6.57 -22.00
N GLU A 534 18.26 7.72 -22.64
CA GLU A 534 18.12 9.03 -21.97
C GLU A 534 16.88 9.08 -21.06
N CYS A 535 15.75 8.51 -21.51
CA CYS A 535 14.56 8.37 -20.67
C CYS A 535 14.88 7.55 -19.42
N SER A 536 15.58 6.42 -19.59
CA SER A 536 16.02 5.55 -18.50
C SER A 536 16.97 6.25 -17.53
N GLU A 537 17.94 7.02 -18.04
CA GLU A 537 18.86 7.77 -17.19
C GLU A 537 18.14 8.80 -16.33
N TYR A 538 17.27 9.61 -16.94
CA TYR A 538 16.53 10.66 -16.23
C TYR A 538 15.50 10.09 -15.25
N HIS A 539 14.75 9.05 -15.65
CA HIS A 539 13.81 8.38 -14.76
C HIS A 539 14.53 7.77 -13.55
N ASN A 540 15.67 7.09 -13.74
CA ASN A 540 16.48 6.60 -12.63
C ASN A 540 17.01 7.71 -11.72
N GLN A 541 17.35 8.89 -12.27
CA GLN A 541 17.69 10.05 -11.46
C GLN A 541 16.50 10.48 -10.58
N LEU A 542 15.31 10.63 -11.16
CA LEU A 542 14.10 10.99 -10.42
C LEU A 542 13.76 9.96 -9.35
N THR A 543 13.90 8.67 -9.64
CA THR A 543 13.67 7.58 -8.67
C THR A 543 14.63 7.68 -7.48
N ARG A 544 15.92 7.94 -7.72
CA ARG A 544 16.90 8.15 -6.65
C ARG A 544 16.59 9.40 -5.84
N GLU A 545 16.23 10.50 -6.49
CA GLU A 545 15.85 11.74 -5.83
C GLU A 545 14.60 11.55 -4.97
N ALA A 546 13.54 10.95 -5.50
CA ALA A 546 12.30 10.68 -4.79
C ALA A 546 12.53 9.78 -3.57
N ALA A 547 13.28 8.68 -3.71
CA ALA A 547 13.62 7.78 -2.61
C ALA A 547 14.42 8.49 -1.49
N MET A 548 15.18 9.54 -1.84
CA MET A 548 15.94 10.38 -0.90
C MET A 548 15.12 11.57 -0.37
N GLY A 549 13.81 11.61 -0.61
CA GLY A 549 12.94 12.71 -0.18
C GLY A 549 13.22 14.02 -0.90
N GLN A 550 13.77 13.97 -2.12
CA GLN A 550 14.15 15.12 -2.94
C GLN A 550 13.16 15.42 -4.07
N GLY A 551 12.03 14.72 -4.13
CA GLY A 551 10.91 15.14 -4.98
C GLY A 551 10.32 16.48 -4.52
N PHE A 552 9.49 17.08 -5.36
CA PHE A 552 8.90 18.40 -5.07
C PHE A 552 7.47 18.32 -4.53
N ASP A 553 6.72 17.27 -4.86
CA ASP A 553 5.29 17.17 -4.61
C ASP A 553 4.97 17.22 -3.10
N ARG A 554 5.66 16.43 -2.28
CA ARG A 554 5.44 16.42 -0.82
C ARG A 554 5.85 17.73 -0.17
N HIS A 555 6.93 18.35 -0.62
CA HIS A 555 7.38 19.63 -0.09
C HIS A 555 6.36 20.75 -0.39
N LEU A 556 5.91 20.87 -1.65
CA LEU A 556 4.88 21.84 -2.03
C LEU A 556 3.55 21.59 -1.29
N PHE A 557 3.16 20.33 -1.12
CA PHE A 557 1.99 19.94 -0.35
C PHE A 557 2.12 20.35 1.13
N ALA A 558 3.27 20.11 1.77
CA ALA A 558 3.49 20.48 3.16
C ALA A 558 3.42 22.00 3.35
N LEU A 559 4.02 22.79 2.46
CA LEU A 559 3.94 24.26 2.49
C LEU A 559 2.50 24.76 2.32
N ARG A 560 1.72 24.14 1.42
CA ARG A 560 0.28 24.44 1.23
C ARG A 560 -0.53 24.17 2.50
N ASN A 561 -0.32 23.02 3.14
CA ASN A 561 -1.00 22.66 4.37
C ASN A 561 -0.59 23.57 5.54
N LEU A 562 0.68 23.96 5.61
CA LEU A 562 1.18 24.90 6.61
C LEU A 562 0.52 26.28 6.47
N ALA A 563 0.38 26.78 5.24
CA ALA A 563 -0.34 28.02 4.96
C ALA A 563 -1.80 27.94 5.46
N LYS A 564 -2.50 26.85 5.12
CA LYS A 564 -3.88 26.60 5.58
C LYS A 564 -3.98 26.54 7.12
N ALA A 565 -3.07 25.80 7.76
CA ALA A 565 -3.06 25.65 9.23
C ALA A 565 -2.82 26.98 9.96
N LYS A 566 -2.16 27.95 9.31
CA LYS A 566 -1.91 29.29 9.84
C LYS A 566 -2.96 30.32 9.46
N GLY A 567 -4.02 29.93 8.75
CA GLY A 567 -5.04 30.86 8.25
C GLY A 567 -4.51 31.84 7.20
N ILE A 568 -3.40 31.51 6.54
CA ILE A 568 -2.83 32.31 5.46
C ILE A 568 -3.66 32.04 4.19
N ALA A 569 -4.04 33.10 3.48
CA ALA A 569 -4.70 32.98 2.18
C ALA A 569 -3.86 32.12 1.24
N LEU A 570 -4.52 31.25 0.47
CA LEU A 570 -3.83 30.27 -0.37
C LEU A 570 -2.90 30.98 -1.36
N PRO A 571 -1.57 30.75 -1.31
CA PRO A 571 -0.62 31.43 -2.20
C PRO A 571 -0.93 31.22 -3.69
N GLU A 572 -0.64 32.23 -4.52
CA GLU A 572 -0.98 32.25 -5.96
C GLU A 572 -0.44 31.05 -6.75
N LEU A 573 0.73 30.52 -6.37
CA LEU A 573 1.28 29.28 -6.95
C LEU A 573 0.27 28.12 -6.93
N TYR A 574 -0.52 28.00 -5.87
CA TYR A 574 -1.50 26.92 -5.71
C TYR A 574 -2.86 27.24 -6.35
N LEU A 575 -3.08 28.50 -6.76
CA LEU A 575 -4.25 28.93 -7.53
C LEU A 575 -4.03 28.78 -9.03
N ASP A 576 -2.78 28.69 -9.46
CA ASP A 576 -2.37 28.45 -10.85
C ASP A 576 -3.07 27.21 -11.44
N PRO A 577 -3.74 27.34 -12.60
CA PRO A 577 -4.24 26.18 -13.34
C PRO A 577 -3.18 25.11 -13.58
N ALA A 578 -1.91 25.47 -13.76
CA ALA A 578 -0.83 24.50 -13.95
C ALA A 578 -0.58 23.64 -12.69
N TYR A 579 -0.72 24.21 -11.48
CA TYR A 579 -0.64 23.44 -10.24
C TYR A 579 -1.83 22.49 -10.08
N LYS A 580 -3.04 22.92 -10.47
CA LYS A 580 -4.20 22.02 -10.48
C LYS A 580 -4.01 20.88 -11.49
N GLN A 581 -3.52 21.18 -12.69
CA GLN A 581 -3.29 20.21 -13.76
C GLN A 581 -2.26 19.14 -13.35
N ILE A 582 -1.12 19.52 -12.80
CA ILE A 582 -0.07 18.55 -12.42
C ILE A 582 -0.49 17.64 -11.24
N ASN A 583 -1.45 18.07 -10.42
CA ASN A 583 -2.03 17.25 -9.34
C ASN A 583 -3.30 16.49 -9.77
N HIS A 584 -3.77 16.70 -11.00
CA HIS A 584 -4.84 15.94 -11.63
C HIS A 584 -4.25 14.80 -12.45
N ASN A 585 -3.85 13.73 -11.76
CA ASN A 585 -3.04 12.65 -12.32
C ASN A 585 -3.88 11.73 -13.21
N ILE A 586 -3.92 12.04 -14.52
CA ILE A 586 -4.59 11.21 -15.52
C ILE A 586 -3.92 9.84 -15.63
N LEU A 587 -2.59 9.78 -15.58
CA LEU A 587 -1.86 8.50 -15.53
C LEU A 587 -1.35 8.28 -14.11
N SER A 588 -2.09 7.52 -13.31
CA SER A 588 -1.65 7.12 -11.97
C SER A 588 -1.11 5.70 -12.03
N THR A 589 0.18 5.53 -11.71
CA THR A 589 0.89 4.25 -11.84
C THR A 589 1.43 3.77 -10.51
N SER A 590 1.46 2.44 -10.34
CA SER A 590 2.11 1.80 -9.20
C SER A 590 2.68 0.44 -9.62
N THR A 591 3.91 0.18 -9.20
CA THR A 591 4.60 -1.08 -9.45
C THR A 591 4.60 -1.96 -8.21
N LEU A 592 4.36 -3.24 -8.39
CA LEU A 592 4.34 -4.23 -7.32
C LEU A 592 5.09 -5.48 -7.79
N SER A 593 6.42 -5.47 -7.67
CA SER A 593 7.25 -6.62 -8.01
C SER A 593 7.45 -7.49 -6.77
N SER A 594 6.79 -8.64 -6.74
CA SER A 594 6.99 -9.68 -5.72
C SER A 594 6.74 -11.07 -6.31
N PRO A 595 7.49 -12.11 -5.90
CA PRO A 595 7.20 -13.49 -6.28
C PRO A 595 5.89 -14.03 -5.68
N ALA A 596 5.28 -13.33 -4.72
CA ALA A 596 4.01 -13.71 -4.10
C ALA A 596 2.80 -13.07 -4.79
N VAL A 597 3.00 -12.00 -5.58
CA VAL A 597 1.92 -11.20 -6.18
C VAL A 597 1.75 -11.60 -7.64
N ASN A 598 0.56 -12.10 -7.97
CA ASN A 598 0.15 -12.42 -9.34
C ASN A 598 -0.30 -11.18 -10.10
N LEU A 599 -1.16 -10.38 -9.46
CA LEU A 599 -1.77 -9.19 -10.03
C LEU A 599 -2.05 -8.19 -8.91
N GLY A 600 -1.92 -6.90 -9.20
CA GLY A 600 -2.40 -5.83 -8.33
C GLY A 600 -3.27 -4.86 -9.12
N GLY A 601 -4.06 -4.05 -8.44
CA GLY A 601 -4.90 -3.07 -9.11
C GLY A 601 -5.51 -2.05 -8.17
N PHE A 602 -5.88 -0.91 -8.76
CA PHE A 602 -6.57 0.20 -8.12
C PHE A 602 -7.36 0.95 -9.20
N ALA A 603 -8.42 1.68 -8.83
CA ALA A 603 -9.19 2.46 -9.79
C ALA A 603 -8.48 3.79 -10.12
N PRO A 604 -8.91 4.53 -11.16
CA PRO A 604 -8.36 5.86 -11.42
C PRO A 604 -8.59 6.83 -10.26
N VAL A 605 -7.61 7.70 -10.01
CA VAL A 605 -7.67 8.73 -8.94
C VAL A 605 -8.40 10.01 -9.38
N VAL A 606 -8.71 10.13 -10.68
CA VAL A 606 -9.52 11.20 -11.27
C VAL A 606 -10.51 10.60 -12.28
N PRO A 607 -11.69 11.23 -12.51
CA PRO A 607 -12.74 10.66 -13.35
C PRO A 607 -12.30 10.33 -14.79
N ASP A 608 -11.42 11.10 -15.39
CA ASP A 608 -10.87 10.92 -16.74
C ASP A 608 -9.46 10.33 -16.73
N GLY A 609 -9.11 9.58 -15.68
CA GLY A 609 -7.80 8.95 -15.53
C GLY A 609 -7.77 7.45 -15.84
N PHE A 610 -6.57 6.91 -15.72
CA PHE A 610 -6.27 5.49 -15.65
C PHE A 610 -5.61 5.15 -14.30
N GLY A 611 -6.00 4.02 -13.70
CA GLY A 611 -5.24 3.37 -12.65
C GLY A 611 -4.41 2.24 -13.24
N ILE A 612 -3.08 2.34 -13.20
CA ILE A 612 -2.17 1.42 -13.89
C ILE A 612 -1.34 0.66 -12.86
N GLY A 613 -1.77 -0.55 -12.53
CA GLY A 613 -0.95 -1.51 -11.79
C GLY A 613 -0.07 -2.29 -12.76
N TYR A 614 1.24 -2.31 -12.57
CA TYR A 614 2.14 -3.05 -13.46
C TYR A 614 3.27 -3.77 -12.73
N ALA A 615 3.84 -4.77 -13.40
CA ALA A 615 4.99 -5.50 -12.91
C ALA A 615 5.89 -5.93 -14.09
N VAL A 616 7.20 -5.73 -13.92
CA VAL A 616 8.19 -6.19 -14.90
C VAL A 616 8.89 -7.43 -14.34
N HIS A 617 8.42 -8.60 -14.78
CA HIS A 617 8.99 -9.90 -14.45
C HIS A 617 10.26 -10.17 -15.29
N ASN A 618 10.94 -11.28 -15.05
CA ASN A 618 12.18 -11.59 -15.78
C ASN A 618 11.97 -11.65 -17.30
N ASN A 619 10.90 -12.35 -17.73
CA ASN A 619 10.68 -12.70 -19.14
C ASN A 619 9.39 -12.09 -19.73
N TRP A 620 8.60 -11.35 -18.94
CA TRP A 620 7.37 -10.75 -19.41
C TRP A 620 7.02 -9.49 -18.60
N ILE A 621 6.10 -8.67 -19.12
CA ILE A 621 5.59 -7.46 -18.46
C ILE A 621 4.06 -7.57 -18.32
N GLY A 622 3.55 -7.38 -17.10
CA GLY A 622 2.12 -7.39 -16.82
C GLY A 622 1.58 -5.99 -16.55
N CYS A 623 0.41 -5.67 -17.11
CA CYS A 623 -0.33 -4.46 -16.78
C CYS A 623 -1.79 -4.78 -16.48
N ASN A 624 -2.32 -4.21 -15.41
CA ASN A 624 -3.72 -4.19 -15.03
C ASN A 624 -4.19 -2.73 -15.04
N VAL A 625 -5.06 -2.38 -15.97
CA VAL A 625 -5.46 -0.99 -16.20
C VAL A 625 -6.95 -0.84 -15.95
N SER A 626 -7.27 0.11 -15.08
CA SER A 626 -8.63 0.53 -14.79
C SER A 626 -8.92 1.89 -15.43
N ALA A 627 -10.17 2.12 -15.82
CA ALA A 627 -10.67 3.36 -16.41
C ALA A 627 -12.14 3.57 -16.04
N TYR A 628 -12.57 4.82 -15.91
CA TYR A 628 -14.00 5.16 -15.96
C TYR A 628 -14.46 5.43 -17.41
N GLN A 629 -15.75 5.66 -17.61
CA GLN A 629 -16.40 5.82 -18.93
C GLN A 629 -15.74 6.83 -19.88
N SER A 630 -15.07 7.88 -19.38
CA SER A 630 -14.38 8.87 -20.21
C SER A 630 -13.07 8.38 -20.83
N ARG A 631 -12.61 7.17 -20.49
CA ARG A 631 -11.37 6.57 -20.99
C ARG A 631 -11.59 5.12 -21.41
N ASN A 632 -10.81 4.65 -22.36
CA ASN A 632 -10.87 3.28 -22.87
C ASN A 632 -9.63 2.48 -22.46
N ALA A 633 -9.74 1.68 -21.40
CA ALA A 633 -8.65 0.85 -20.88
C ALA A 633 -8.15 -0.19 -21.89
N ARG A 634 -9.06 -0.81 -22.65
CA ARG A 634 -8.72 -1.85 -23.64
C ARG A 634 -7.88 -1.29 -24.79
N GLU A 635 -8.32 -0.18 -25.37
CA GLU A 635 -7.57 0.49 -26.44
C GLU A 635 -6.24 1.07 -25.92
N PHE A 636 -6.22 1.60 -24.69
CA PHE A 636 -4.98 2.04 -24.06
C PHE A 636 -3.97 0.90 -23.95
N LEU A 637 -4.42 -0.27 -23.49
CA LEU A 637 -3.58 -1.47 -23.37
C LEU A 637 -3.08 -1.98 -24.72
N GLN A 638 -3.89 -1.95 -25.78
CA GLN A 638 -3.43 -2.24 -27.14
C GLN A 638 -2.32 -1.27 -27.57
N CYS A 639 -2.44 0.01 -27.21
CA CYS A 639 -1.41 1.00 -27.46
C CYS A 639 -0.15 0.77 -26.62
N VAL A 640 -0.28 0.29 -25.38
CA VAL A 640 0.85 -0.11 -24.51
C VAL A 640 1.58 -1.31 -25.09
N GLU A 641 0.87 -2.36 -25.49
CA GLU A 641 1.46 -3.54 -26.12
C GLU A 641 2.21 -3.15 -27.39
N LYS A 642 1.61 -2.33 -28.27
CA LYS A 642 2.28 -1.80 -29.46
C LYS A 642 3.51 -0.95 -29.11
N ALA A 643 3.45 -0.11 -28.07
CA ALA A 643 4.60 0.68 -27.64
C ALA A 643 5.76 -0.20 -27.13
N LEU A 644 5.46 -1.28 -26.41
CA LEU A 644 6.45 -2.27 -26.00
C LEU A 644 7.04 -3.00 -27.21
N GLU A 645 6.21 -3.48 -28.15
CA GLU A 645 6.66 -4.09 -29.40
C GLU A 645 7.61 -3.17 -30.18
N ASP A 646 7.26 -1.89 -30.33
CA ASP A 646 8.07 -0.91 -31.04
C ASP A 646 9.43 -0.69 -30.36
N MET A 647 9.46 -0.55 -29.04
CA MET A 647 10.74 -0.42 -28.31
C MET A 647 11.59 -1.69 -28.42
N PHE A 648 11.00 -2.88 -28.35
CA PHE A 648 11.72 -4.14 -28.52
C PHE A 648 12.28 -4.30 -29.94
N ASP A 649 11.52 -3.91 -30.96
CA ASP A 649 12.01 -3.83 -32.34
C ASP A 649 13.19 -2.86 -32.47
N ALA A 650 13.12 -1.67 -31.86
CA ALA A 650 14.24 -0.73 -31.84
C ALA A 650 15.49 -1.33 -31.17
N PHE A 651 15.33 -2.02 -30.03
CA PHE A 651 16.43 -2.68 -29.31
C PHE A 651 17.15 -3.72 -30.16
N GLU A 652 16.38 -4.48 -30.95
CA GLU A 652 16.86 -5.49 -31.89
C GLU A 652 17.38 -4.92 -33.22
N GLY A 653 17.34 -3.59 -33.39
CA GLY A 653 17.82 -2.92 -34.60
C GLY A 653 16.86 -2.97 -35.79
N LYS A 654 15.60 -3.37 -35.58
CA LYS A 654 14.56 -3.39 -36.59
C LYS A 654 13.99 -1.99 -36.82
N ALA A 655 13.58 -1.70 -38.04
CA ALA A 655 12.82 -0.48 -38.35
C ALA A 655 11.41 -0.59 -37.75
N ILE A 656 10.90 0.52 -37.19
CA ILE A 656 9.57 0.55 -36.60
C ILE A 656 8.53 0.53 -37.73
N LYS A 657 7.65 -0.46 -37.69
CA LYS A 657 6.56 -0.61 -38.66
C LYS A 657 5.54 0.51 -38.42
N THR A 658 5.39 1.39 -39.42
CA THR A 658 4.33 2.42 -39.50
C THR A 658 2.95 1.81 -39.51
#